data_AF-A0A918P653-F1
#
_entry.id   AF-A0A918P653-F1
#
_cell.length_a   1.000
_cell.length_b   1.000
_cell.length_c   1.000
_cell.angle_alpha   90.00
_cell.angle_beta   90.00
_cell.angle_gamma   90.00
#
_symmetry.space_group_name_H-M   'P 1'
#
loop_
_entity.id
_entity.type
_entity.pdbx_description
1 polymer ?
#
loop_
_entity_poly.entity_id
_entity_poly.type
_entity_poly.pdbx_seq_one_letter_code
_entity_poly.pdbx_strand_id
1 'polypeptide(L)'
;MTAKLERLRQLSQHPEFAVLVPPLAALPTDGLAAETEWTQGQALLAVCAERAAGRGDWLEHVKSVCGPAPWIIRSAGLEDGEHFVNAGGYASLVCRSEAEFANTIAAVALSGFAAQAVEQQRLADPAYRPRPIACFAQPLIESGDDRVDMERAPYLSAADCAGLLGTLAALHRHFAFEALDTEWVLETDQGMVSVTGLTLAGVDGVRGQLAFGYGFASAQSPGLRANSVAYCWPSLAAPLWQGERLLMARIRKTWLVQVRPAPGYALERRVRRLTAAARGQLSQRLREVRAVPVLQPAAPRQGGFLAAATLDDAWSRYLRLAPEARAELAAVFVESGVASEHAGIMFRQQRLPVFRVELAALPAVSGVVVDAVGERAWFGTVTPSLEPETEEADCVDLPAGVRCWFDDEAPALDGPDAERAQARLRMALAGLPAAAEHDRAAIEQRSAWPSSSWLECDGGVRSPSLLGWLLSHDRAALQAWRSNWETVPEAVAYVHAEHACRDPRAELPVLCRECPSLATSLPSVRDIRLAMALSGAERWAARLPGTRLAALAGTALENPAAREQLECVLRVLDDTGVMPIYDDEDRIAIVGALCAAVDHGIAPADLWRAVRRGQLAPTALASLVASPRAFAAYLELLGPLETFRAAAALAGGNEAAALLEASSALTRVLRENGLSTLEGLCRIDQVDTWDQVLKAVLTDVVERRDPAAHRRYLDLLAGWIGFARLQGISASDDAALAVFLEWLALAREAPVPDAFLLELEEEEAERLGDEFLRWQVLMPIAGSGGVEALPMQNAHQLHNLLHQWMLARFRAEAGAELPGCLRQLLTIADGFGDARSCLLRLGRSVLEISLPMVVHKASFLFDDRELTVEFAELPDAPEEEIGRLLVFEALARRIGEWEPAWRVSLNRVCVLGTWTLFLRVRRSDDERLRAGDVRQMLIWLRVLFDTAYDFSYVDNEEVEEAYALFGESPWPDLFRFYADYREAIDFSMQRATVYALPFATTLASVCQDEAVREAVADAYLSGFEGAWQAFLDTCAELEQPDEDVGDWSSRYAAAGQLGLLLAAVWPRQALARLAQAPVSDIAGERIGASLLHRRDLAGELRRLIAPGAAPAGAALRALALSRAPCRVVEAATAIEIGEEVARAGRAFKRCKEYLLAHHADLLPERVCERLIAQLDLVPRGVTPAAEASIGRALERAAERRARFHLAEVDYVAIVRAFSTEITA
;
A
#
# COMPACT_ATOMS: atom_id res chain seq x y z
N MET A 1 -13.54 -30.40 -34.78
CA MET A 1 -14.10 -29.22 -35.48
C MET A 1 -13.09 -28.10 -35.34
N THR A 2 -12.83 -27.33 -36.40
CA THR A 2 -11.71 -26.36 -36.46
C THR A 2 -12.17 -24.94 -36.78
N ALA A 3 -13.13 -24.41 -36.02
CA ALA A 3 -13.88 -23.19 -36.36
C ALA A 3 -13.00 -21.95 -36.63
N LYS A 4 -11.95 -21.72 -35.83
CA LYS A 4 -11.00 -20.62 -36.02
C LYS A 4 -10.27 -20.71 -37.36
N LEU A 5 -9.65 -21.87 -37.61
CA LEU A 5 -8.87 -22.13 -38.82
C LEU A 5 -9.77 -22.12 -40.08
N GLU A 6 -10.98 -22.66 -40.00
CA GLU A 6 -11.95 -22.67 -41.10
C GLU A 6 -12.34 -21.25 -41.53
N ARG A 7 -12.70 -20.37 -40.59
CA ARG A 7 -13.07 -18.98 -40.90
C ARG A 7 -11.88 -18.19 -41.45
N LEU A 8 -10.70 -18.32 -40.87
CA LEU A 8 -9.49 -17.64 -41.38
C LEU A 8 -9.12 -18.13 -42.79
N ARG A 9 -9.30 -19.43 -43.10
CA ARG A 9 -9.11 -19.96 -44.46
C ARG A 9 -10.15 -19.44 -45.45
N GLN A 10 -11.41 -19.29 -45.04
CA GLN A 10 -12.44 -18.67 -45.88
C GLN A 10 -12.06 -17.22 -46.22
N LEU A 11 -11.61 -16.45 -45.21
CA LEU A 11 -11.18 -15.07 -45.38
C LEU A 11 -9.90 -14.95 -46.22
N SER A 12 -8.93 -15.85 -46.06
CA SER A 12 -7.68 -15.82 -46.84
C SER A 12 -7.89 -16.11 -48.33
N GLN A 13 -9.01 -16.73 -48.70
CA GLN A 13 -9.42 -17.01 -50.07
C GLN A 13 -10.35 -15.93 -50.65
N HIS A 14 -10.83 -15.00 -49.82
CA HIS A 14 -11.77 -13.96 -50.23
C HIS A 14 -11.04 -12.72 -50.79
N PRO A 15 -11.40 -12.19 -51.97
CA PRO A 15 -10.70 -11.05 -52.59
C PRO A 15 -10.59 -9.80 -51.72
N GLU A 16 -11.58 -9.53 -50.87
CA GLU A 16 -11.63 -8.36 -49.98
C GLU A 16 -10.80 -8.54 -48.71
N PHE A 17 -10.63 -9.77 -48.22
CA PHE A 17 -10.05 -10.04 -46.90
C PHE A 17 -8.68 -10.73 -46.96
N ALA A 18 -8.30 -11.30 -48.11
CA ALA A 18 -7.06 -12.08 -48.26
C ALA A 18 -5.80 -11.32 -47.82
N VAL A 19 -5.77 -10.00 -48.04
CA VAL A 19 -4.65 -9.12 -47.65
C VAL A 19 -4.53 -8.93 -46.12
N LEU A 20 -5.61 -9.18 -45.37
CA LEU A 20 -5.68 -8.99 -43.93
C LEU A 20 -5.28 -10.25 -43.15
N VAL A 21 -5.31 -11.44 -43.78
CA VAL A 21 -5.06 -12.70 -43.07
C VAL A 21 -3.57 -13.08 -43.19
N PRO A 22 -2.85 -13.30 -42.08
CA PRO A 22 -1.47 -13.79 -42.15
C PRO A 22 -1.41 -15.17 -42.81
N PRO A 23 -0.26 -15.57 -43.40
CA PRO A 23 -0.07 -16.94 -43.90
C PRO A 23 -0.45 -18.00 -42.84
N LEU A 24 -1.17 -19.06 -43.28
CA LEU A 24 -1.74 -20.10 -42.42
C LEU A 24 -1.18 -21.47 -42.80
N ALA A 25 -0.37 -22.09 -41.92
CA ALA A 25 0.08 -23.46 -42.08
C ALA A 25 -0.68 -24.38 -41.12
N ALA A 26 -1.62 -25.17 -41.65
CA ALA A 26 -2.40 -26.09 -40.81
C ALA A 26 -1.62 -27.37 -40.50
N LEU A 27 -1.77 -27.85 -39.27
CA LEU A 27 -1.05 -29.03 -38.78
C LEU A 27 -2.08 -30.15 -38.48
N PRO A 28 -1.97 -31.34 -39.11
CA PRO A 28 -2.90 -32.44 -38.90
C PRO A 28 -2.59 -33.16 -37.58
N THR A 29 -2.99 -32.59 -36.45
CA THR A 29 -2.65 -33.08 -35.10
C THR A 29 -3.54 -34.23 -34.59
N ASP A 30 -4.52 -34.68 -35.40
CA ASP A 30 -5.50 -35.73 -35.05
C ASP A 30 -4.89 -37.10 -34.67
N GLY A 31 -3.57 -37.29 -34.88
CA GLY A 31 -2.82 -38.49 -34.52
C GLY A 31 -1.77 -38.32 -33.42
N LEU A 32 -1.59 -37.12 -32.83
CA LEU A 32 -0.56 -36.91 -31.80
C LEU A 32 -0.86 -37.66 -30.50
N ALA A 33 -2.13 -37.90 -30.21
CA ALA A 33 -2.59 -38.64 -29.03
C ALA A 33 -3.62 -39.71 -29.44
N ALA A 34 -3.15 -40.76 -30.14
CA ALA A 34 -3.93 -41.98 -30.29
C ALA A 34 -4.21 -42.59 -28.90
N GLU A 35 -5.44 -43.10 -28.71
CA GLU A 35 -6.03 -43.70 -27.50
C GLU A 35 -5.02 -44.45 -26.62
N THR A 36 -4.43 -43.77 -25.64
CA THR A 36 -3.75 -44.39 -24.52
C THR A 36 -4.52 -44.07 -23.25
N GLU A 37 -4.77 -45.09 -22.42
CA GLU A 37 -5.35 -44.93 -21.09
C GLU A 37 -4.65 -43.78 -20.34
N TRP A 38 -5.47 -42.90 -19.79
CA TRP A 38 -5.12 -41.52 -19.46
C TRP A 38 -4.20 -41.47 -18.24
N THR A 39 -2.88 -41.51 -18.45
CA THR A 39 -1.89 -41.13 -17.44
C THR A 39 -1.80 -39.60 -17.37
N GLN A 40 -1.93 -39.04 -16.17
CA GLN A 40 -1.88 -37.59 -15.93
C GLN A 40 -0.45 -37.04 -16.10
N GLY A 41 -0.31 -35.82 -16.64
CA GLY A 41 0.89 -34.98 -16.48
C GLY A 41 1.93 -34.98 -17.61
N GLN A 42 3.18 -34.60 -17.26
CA GLN A 42 4.32 -34.33 -18.14
C GLN A 42 4.69 -35.47 -19.11
N ALA A 43 4.36 -36.72 -18.77
CA ALA A 43 4.62 -37.88 -19.62
C ALA A 43 3.84 -37.82 -20.95
N LEU A 44 2.59 -37.32 -20.94
CA LEU A 44 1.78 -37.16 -22.15
C LEU A 44 2.35 -36.08 -23.08
N LEU A 45 2.90 -35.00 -22.50
CA LEU A 45 3.55 -33.92 -23.23
C LEU A 45 4.83 -34.40 -23.90
N ALA A 46 5.66 -35.18 -23.20
CA ALA A 46 6.88 -35.78 -23.77
C ALA A 46 6.56 -36.72 -24.95
N VAL A 47 5.54 -37.58 -24.82
CA VAL A 47 5.10 -38.49 -25.90
C VAL A 47 4.56 -37.71 -27.10
N CYS A 48 3.75 -36.66 -26.88
CA CYS A 48 3.24 -35.84 -27.96
C CYS A 48 4.37 -35.04 -28.65
N ALA A 49 5.34 -34.55 -27.89
CA ALA A 49 6.51 -33.83 -28.42
C ALA A 49 7.39 -34.77 -29.25
N GLU A 50 7.65 -35.99 -28.80
CA GLU A 50 8.40 -36.99 -29.57
C GLU A 50 7.71 -37.33 -30.89
N ARG A 51 6.37 -37.52 -30.85
CA ARG A 51 5.57 -37.76 -32.06
C ARG A 51 5.59 -36.57 -33.01
N ALA A 52 5.53 -35.34 -32.51
CA ALA A 52 5.65 -34.13 -33.32
C ALA A 52 7.07 -33.97 -33.91
N ALA A 53 8.12 -34.33 -33.16
CA ALA A 53 9.50 -34.32 -33.64
C ALA A 53 9.73 -35.33 -34.78
N GLY A 54 9.01 -36.46 -34.77
CA GLY A 54 8.99 -37.44 -35.87
C GLY A 54 8.31 -36.95 -37.16
N ARG A 55 7.69 -35.76 -37.16
CA ARG A 55 6.98 -35.16 -38.30
C ARG A 55 7.77 -34.00 -38.91
N GLY A 56 8.97 -34.29 -39.41
CA GLY A 56 9.81 -33.29 -40.10
C GLY A 56 9.11 -32.65 -41.31
N ASP A 57 8.13 -33.32 -41.93
CA ASP A 57 7.26 -32.78 -42.97
C ASP A 57 6.45 -31.55 -42.51
N TRP A 58 6.09 -31.46 -41.23
CA TRP A 58 5.36 -30.33 -40.67
C TRP A 58 6.22 -29.08 -40.55
N LEU A 59 7.46 -29.24 -40.07
CA LEU A 59 8.40 -28.12 -39.95
C LEU A 59 8.71 -27.52 -41.33
N GLU A 60 8.96 -28.37 -42.34
CA GLU A 60 9.17 -27.92 -43.71
C GLU A 60 7.93 -27.24 -44.32
N HIS A 61 6.74 -27.77 -44.02
CA HIS A 61 5.48 -27.13 -44.44
C HIS A 61 5.34 -25.72 -43.83
N VAL A 62 5.55 -25.58 -42.51
CA VAL A 62 5.48 -24.28 -41.83
C VAL A 62 6.51 -23.30 -42.40
N LYS A 63 7.75 -23.73 -42.63
CA LYS A 63 8.79 -22.90 -43.26
C LYS A 63 8.39 -22.44 -44.67
N SER A 64 7.80 -23.34 -45.46
CA SER A 64 7.37 -23.01 -46.83
C SER A 64 6.23 -21.99 -46.89
N VAL A 65 5.34 -21.99 -45.89
CA VAL A 65 4.14 -21.14 -45.86
C VAL A 65 4.36 -19.86 -45.05
N CYS A 66 5.00 -19.96 -43.88
CA CYS A 66 5.14 -18.89 -42.90
C CYS A 66 6.54 -18.24 -42.89
N GLY A 67 7.51 -18.79 -43.62
CA GLY A 67 8.91 -18.34 -43.56
C GLY A 67 9.65 -18.89 -42.35
N PRO A 68 10.88 -18.41 -42.05
CA PRO A 68 11.66 -18.86 -40.90
C PRO A 68 11.02 -18.45 -39.56
N ALA A 69 11.42 -19.13 -38.47
CA ALA A 69 11.03 -18.75 -37.11
C ALA A 69 11.47 -17.30 -36.78
N PRO A 70 10.77 -16.58 -35.88
CA PRO A 70 9.74 -17.06 -34.95
C PRO A 70 8.33 -17.22 -35.54
N TRP A 71 7.58 -18.20 -35.01
CA TRP A 71 6.19 -18.45 -35.36
C TRP A 71 5.28 -18.34 -34.14
N ILE A 72 3.98 -18.19 -34.37
CA ILE A 72 2.95 -18.46 -33.35
C ILE A 72 2.19 -19.73 -33.72
N ILE A 73 2.17 -20.69 -32.80
CA ILE A 73 1.38 -21.91 -32.91
C ILE A 73 0.07 -21.67 -32.17
N ARG A 74 -1.04 -21.69 -32.90
CA ARG A 74 -2.38 -21.38 -32.40
C ARG A 74 -3.24 -22.65 -32.30
N SER A 75 -4.10 -22.67 -31.29
CA SER A 75 -5.18 -23.64 -31.20
C SER A 75 -6.25 -23.35 -32.27
N ALA A 76 -6.86 -24.42 -32.78
CA ALA A 76 -8.01 -24.40 -33.67
C ALA A 76 -9.11 -25.32 -33.14
N GLY A 77 -9.38 -25.28 -31.83
CA GLY A 77 -10.37 -26.14 -31.20
C GLY A 77 -11.79 -25.56 -31.27
N LEU A 78 -12.60 -25.94 -30.28
CA LEU A 78 -14.01 -25.55 -30.13
C LEU A 78 -14.23 -24.17 -29.48
N GLU A 79 -13.18 -23.53 -28.99
CA GLU A 79 -13.18 -22.21 -28.33
C GLU A 79 -13.82 -21.10 -29.17
N ASP A 80 -13.79 -21.22 -30.50
CA ASP A 80 -14.38 -20.26 -31.44
C ASP A 80 -15.76 -20.69 -31.97
N GLY A 81 -16.37 -21.73 -31.39
CA GLY A 81 -17.72 -22.20 -31.70
C GLY A 81 -18.82 -21.28 -31.15
N GLU A 82 -20.06 -21.47 -31.63
CA GLU A 82 -21.20 -20.59 -31.31
C GLU A 82 -21.76 -20.76 -29.88
N HIS A 83 -21.41 -21.85 -29.20
CA HIS A 83 -22.02 -22.26 -27.93
C HIS A 83 -21.05 -22.33 -26.75
N PHE A 84 -19.76 -22.12 -26.98
CA PHE A 84 -18.75 -22.31 -25.93
C PHE A 84 -18.44 -20.99 -25.23
N VAL A 85 -18.33 -21.05 -23.90
CA VAL A 85 -17.94 -19.92 -23.04
C VAL A 85 -16.45 -19.57 -23.23
N ASN A 86 -15.72 -20.41 -23.95
CA ASN A 86 -14.27 -20.42 -23.99
C ASN A 86 -13.71 -19.38 -24.98
N ALA A 87 -13.62 -18.11 -24.60
CA ALA A 87 -12.80 -17.12 -25.32
C ALA A 87 -11.30 -17.39 -25.06
N GLY A 88 -10.59 -18.02 -25.98
CA GLY A 88 -9.12 -18.13 -25.90
C GLY A 88 -8.55 -18.98 -24.76
N GLY A 89 -9.33 -19.82 -24.09
CA GLY A 89 -8.88 -20.71 -23.00
C GLY A 89 -8.09 -21.94 -23.46
N TYR A 90 -7.72 -22.02 -24.74
CA TYR A 90 -6.67 -22.91 -25.22
C TYR A 90 -5.43 -22.09 -25.59
N ALA A 91 -4.26 -22.68 -25.41
CA ALA A 91 -3.02 -21.94 -25.52
C ALA A 91 -2.71 -21.57 -26.98
N SER A 92 -2.25 -20.34 -27.21
CA SER A 92 -1.53 -19.95 -28.42
C SER A 92 -0.11 -19.53 -28.00
N LEU A 93 0.90 -20.28 -28.45
CA LEU A 93 2.27 -20.15 -27.94
C LEU A 93 3.25 -19.70 -29.04
N VAL A 94 4.18 -18.82 -28.66
CA VAL A 94 5.27 -18.39 -29.54
C VAL A 94 6.33 -19.48 -29.59
N CYS A 95 6.66 -19.92 -30.81
CA CYS A 95 7.78 -20.81 -31.10
C CYS A 95 8.96 -19.96 -31.59
N ARG A 96 10.00 -19.82 -30.75
CA ARG A 96 11.11 -18.89 -31.05
C ARG A 96 12.12 -19.46 -32.04
N SER A 97 12.22 -20.78 -32.11
CA SER A 97 13.19 -21.47 -32.95
C SER A 97 12.69 -22.82 -33.45
N GLU A 98 13.33 -23.36 -34.49
CA GLU A 98 13.02 -24.68 -35.02
C GLU A 98 13.17 -25.80 -33.97
N ALA A 99 14.09 -25.64 -33.00
CA ALA A 99 14.33 -26.60 -31.93
C ALA A 99 13.15 -26.71 -30.94
N GLU A 100 12.39 -25.64 -30.75
CA GLU A 100 11.24 -25.59 -29.84
C GLU A 100 9.94 -26.08 -30.50
N PHE A 101 9.94 -26.30 -31.82
CA PHE A 101 8.75 -26.52 -32.63
C PHE A 101 7.89 -27.69 -32.13
N ALA A 102 8.51 -28.85 -31.92
CA ALA A 102 7.81 -30.06 -31.48
C ALA A 102 7.19 -29.92 -30.08
N ASN A 103 7.93 -29.33 -29.14
CA ASN A 103 7.44 -29.07 -27.78
C ASN A 103 6.29 -28.05 -27.78
N THR A 104 6.38 -27.02 -28.62
CA THR A 104 5.36 -25.97 -28.71
C THR A 104 4.05 -26.52 -29.28
N ILE A 105 4.13 -27.36 -30.33
CA ILE A 105 2.96 -28.05 -30.88
C ILE A 105 2.30 -28.94 -29.82
N ALA A 106 3.09 -29.72 -29.09
CA ALA A 106 2.59 -30.61 -28.05
C ALA A 106 1.88 -29.83 -26.93
N ALA A 107 2.48 -28.73 -26.47
CA ALA A 107 1.90 -27.87 -25.44
C ALA A 107 0.55 -27.25 -25.89
N VAL A 108 0.48 -26.74 -27.14
CA VAL A 108 -0.77 -26.19 -27.68
C VAL A 108 -1.84 -27.27 -27.85
N ALA A 109 -1.48 -28.42 -28.42
CA ALA A 109 -2.40 -29.53 -28.65
C ALA A 109 -2.98 -30.09 -27.34
N LEU A 110 -2.20 -30.10 -26.26
CA LEU A 110 -2.62 -30.61 -24.95
C LEU A 110 -3.22 -29.52 -24.04
N SER A 111 -3.31 -28.27 -24.49
CA SER A 111 -3.82 -27.17 -23.65
C SER A 111 -5.26 -27.40 -23.16
N GLY A 112 -6.06 -28.21 -23.86
CA GLY A 112 -7.42 -28.57 -23.45
C GLY A 112 -7.51 -29.49 -22.23
N PHE A 113 -6.38 -30.03 -21.77
CA PHE A 113 -6.27 -30.85 -20.56
C PHE A 113 -5.94 -30.03 -19.31
N ALA A 114 -5.63 -28.74 -19.46
CA ALA A 114 -5.40 -27.86 -18.32
C ALA A 114 -6.67 -27.77 -17.46
N ALA A 115 -6.50 -27.82 -16.13
CA ALA A 115 -7.63 -27.79 -15.19
C ALA A 115 -8.56 -26.60 -15.43
N GLN A 116 -7.99 -25.41 -15.68
CA GLN A 116 -8.74 -24.21 -16.01
C GLN A 116 -9.56 -24.37 -17.30
N ALA A 117 -8.96 -24.91 -18.37
CA ALA A 117 -9.66 -25.17 -19.63
C ALA A 117 -10.79 -26.19 -19.46
N VAL A 118 -10.60 -27.21 -18.62
CA VAL A 118 -11.61 -28.21 -18.30
C VAL A 118 -12.78 -27.60 -17.52
N GLU A 119 -12.52 -26.88 -16.43
CA GLU A 119 -13.57 -26.25 -15.62
C GLU A 119 -14.36 -25.21 -16.40
N GLN A 120 -13.69 -24.48 -17.28
CA GLN A 120 -14.34 -23.51 -18.16
C GLN A 120 -15.27 -24.19 -19.18
N GLN A 121 -14.87 -25.32 -19.76
CA GLN A 121 -15.75 -26.08 -20.65
C GLN A 121 -16.92 -26.72 -19.89
N ARG A 122 -16.71 -27.08 -18.61
CA ARG A 122 -17.76 -27.59 -17.73
C ARG A 122 -18.86 -26.59 -17.39
N LEU A 123 -18.63 -25.29 -17.59
CA LEU A 123 -19.69 -24.27 -17.49
C LEU A 123 -20.78 -24.48 -18.55
N ALA A 124 -20.41 -24.94 -19.75
CA ALA A 124 -21.34 -25.18 -20.85
C ALA A 124 -21.76 -26.65 -20.95
N ASP A 125 -20.84 -27.59 -20.69
CA ASP A 125 -21.08 -29.03 -20.69
C ASP A 125 -20.49 -29.65 -19.40
N PRO A 126 -21.30 -29.82 -18.34
CA PRO A 126 -20.83 -30.42 -17.08
C PRO A 126 -20.20 -31.82 -17.23
N ALA A 127 -20.52 -32.54 -18.31
CA ALA A 127 -19.97 -33.86 -18.62
C ALA A 127 -18.72 -33.80 -19.52
N TYR A 128 -18.20 -32.60 -19.82
CA TYR A 128 -17.08 -32.38 -20.71
C TYR A 128 -15.85 -33.21 -20.30
N ARG A 129 -15.26 -33.87 -21.29
CA ARG A 129 -13.98 -34.57 -21.16
C ARG A 129 -12.94 -33.90 -22.05
N PRO A 130 -11.75 -33.59 -21.53
CA PRO A 130 -10.68 -32.96 -22.31
C PRO A 130 -10.30 -33.85 -23.51
N ARG A 131 -9.87 -33.23 -24.60
CA ARG A 131 -9.35 -33.91 -25.80
C ARG A 131 -8.20 -33.09 -26.40
N PRO A 132 -7.29 -33.71 -27.18
CA PRO A 132 -6.27 -32.98 -27.93
C PRO A 132 -6.89 -32.02 -28.95
N ILE A 133 -6.22 -30.88 -29.16
CA ILE A 133 -6.73 -29.77 -29.98
C ILE A 133 -5.96 -29.69 -31.30
N ALA A 134 -6.67 -29.30 -32.36
CA ALA A 134 -6.08 -28.98 -33.66
C ALA A 134 -5.15 -27.77 -33.56
N CYS A 135 -4.02 -27.77 -34.27
CA CYS A 135 -3.08 -26.64 -34.27
C CYS A 135 -2.86 -26.08 -35.68
N PHE A 136 -2.48 -24.81 -35.77
CA PHE A 136 -1.93 -24.21 -36.99
C PHE A 136 -0.85 -23.19 -36.63
N ALA A 137 0.06 -22.92 -37.57
CA ALA A 137 1.11 -21.93 -37.42
C ALA A 137 0.83 -20.69 -38.27
N GLN A 138 1.27 -19.54 -37.76
CA GLN A 138 1.35 -18.26 -38.48
C GLN A 138 2.73 -17.64 -38.22
N PRO A 139 3.23 -16.76 -39.11
CA PRO A 139 4.40 -15.94 -38.78
C PRO A 139 4.10 -15.10 -37.53
N LEU A 140 5.09 -14.97 -36.64
CA LEU A 140 5.00 -13.98 -35.58
C LEU A 140 5.17 -12.60 -36.20
N ILE A 141 4.15 -11.75 -36.11
CA ILE A 141 4.26 -10.35 -36.53
C ILE A 141 5.19 -9.67 -35.52
N GLU A 142 6.35 -9.18 -35.98
CA GLU A 142 7.42 -8.70 -35.11
C GLU A 142 6.93 -7.57 -34.19
N SER A 143 7.12 -7.77 -32.89
CA SER A 143 7.18 -6.68 -31.93
C SER A 143 8.46 -5.89 -32.24
N GLY A 144 8.33 -4.66 -32.73
CA GLY A 144 9.45 -3.72 -32.63
C GLY A 144 9.91 -3.60 -31.17
N ASP A 145 11.08 -3.00 -30.95
CA ASP A 145 11.54 -2.59 -29.61
C ASP A 145 10.39 -1.84 -28.91
N ASP A 146 9.64 -2.50 -27.99
CA ASP A 146 8.50 -1.95 -27.25
C ASP A 146 9.05 -0.90 -26.26
N ARG A 147 9.48 0.25 -26.80
CA ARG A 147 9.98 1.40 -26.03
C ARG A 147 8.85 2.26 -25.46
N VAL A 148 7.60 1.85 -25.68
CA VAL A 148 6.44 2.60 -25.24
C VAL A 148 6.24 2.39 -23.74
N ASP A 149 6.19 3.50 -23.01
CA ASP A 149 5.92 3.54 -21.57
C ASP A 149 4.65 2.73 -21.23
N MET A 150 4.72 1.88 -20.21
CA MET A 150 3.62 1.00 -19.80
C MET A 150 2.34 1.77 -19.45
N GLU A 151 2.45 3.04 -19.09
CA GLU A 151 1.31 3.88 -18.78
C GLU A 151 0.65 4.50 -20.03
N ARG A 152 1.25 4.36 -21.21
CA ARG A 152 0.71 4.86 -22.48
C ARG A 152 -0.11 3.78 -23.18
N ALA A 153 -1.31 4.14 -23.61
CA ALA A 153 -2.21 3.29 -24.36
C ALA A 153 -2.31 3.76 -25.83
N PRO A 154 -2.53 2.88 -26.81
CA PRO A 154 -2.62 3.30 -28.21
C PRO A 154 -3.81 4.22 -28.50
N TYR A 155 -3.67 5.10 -29.47
CA TYR A 155 -4.77 5.90 -30.01
C TYR A 155 -4.68 5.95 -31.53
N LEU A 156 -5.82 5.71 -32.18
CA LEU A 156 -5.91 5.76 -33.64
C LEU A 156 -6.63 7.03 -34.07
N SER A 157 -6.27 7.52 -35.26
CA SER A 157 -6.98 8.64 -35.87
C SER A 157 -8.42 8.24 -36.21
N ALA A 158 -9.33 9.21 -36.33
CA ALA A 158 -10.70 8.95 -36.74
C ALA A 158 -10.78 8.26 -38.12
N ALA A 159 -9.84 8.56 -39.03
CA ALA A 159 -9.75 7.93 -40.34
C ALA A 159 -9.34 6.44 -40.25
N ASP A 160 -8.34 6.13 -39.40
CA ASP A 160 -7.89 4.76 -39.17
C ASP A 160 -9.00 3.92 -38.51
N CYS A 161 -9.71 4.49 -37.52
CA CYS A 161 -10.88 3.87 -36.92
C CYS A 161 -12.00 3.63 -37.93
N ALA A 162 -12.29 4.60 -38.81
CA ALA A 162 -13.29 4.45 -39.85
C ALA A 162 -12.93 3.31 -40.83
N GLY A 163 -11.64 3.15 -41.15
CA GLY A 163 -11.15 2.02 -41.95
C GLY A 163 -11.39 0.66 -41.29
N LEU A 164 -11.09 0.54 -39.98
CA LEU A 164 -11.37 -0.68 -39.21
C LEU A 164 -12.88 -0.97 -39.14
N LEU A 165 -13.71 0.05 -38.89
CA LEU A 165 -15.17 -0.10 -38.84
C LEU A 165 -15.77 -0.52 -40.19
N GLY A 166 -15.25 0.01 -41.29
CA GLY A 166 -15.64 -0.41 -42.64
C GLY A 166 -15.37 -1.90 -42.88
N THR A 167 -14.22 -2.39 -42.40
CA THR A 167 -13.84 -3.80 -42.48
C THR A 167 -14.75 -4.66 -41.60
N LEU A 168 -15.04 -4.24 -40.36
CA LEU A 168 -15.98 -4.92 -39.46
C LEU A 168 -17.39 -5.00 -40.06
N ALA A 169 -17.86 -3.96 -40.74
CA ALA A 169 -19.15 -3.96 -41.43
C ALA A 169 -19.20 -5.01 -42.55
N ALA A 170 -18.08 -5.17 -43.28
CA ALA A 170 -17.96 -6.21 -44.30
C ALA A 170 -17.95 -7.62 -43.69
N LEU A 171 -17.27 -7.81 -42.55
CA LEU A 171 -17.27 -9.09 -41.82
C LEU A 171 -18.66 -9.47 -41.31
N HIS A 172 -19.41 -8.53 -40.74
CA HIS A 172 -20.79 -8.76 -40.29
C HIS A 172 -21.67 -9.25 -41.45
N ARG A 173 -21.56 -8.62 -42.63
CA ARG A 173 -22.30 -9.04 -43.83
C ARG A 173 -21.84 -10.40 -44.35
N HIS A 174 -20.54 -10.67 -44.36
CA HIS A 174 -19.98 -11.90 -44.90
C HIS A 174 -20.41 -13.14 -44.10
N PHE A 175 -20.35 -13.06 -42.77
CA PHE A 175 -20.72 -14.18 -41.89
C PHE A 175 -22.18 -14.17 -41.44
N ALA A 176 -22.94 -13.09 -41.72
CA ALA A 176 -24.31 -12.88 -41.25
C ALA A 176 -24.45 -12.98 -39.70
N PHE A 177 -23.42 -12.58 -38.97
CA PHE A 177 -23.44 -12.54 -37.50
C PHE A 177 -23.97 -11.19 -37.01
N GLU A 178 -24.97 -11.23 -36.12
CA GLU A 178 -25.52 -10.01 -35.48
C GLU A 178 -24.48 -9.36 -34.56
N ALA A 179 -23.72 -10.17 -33.83
CA ALA A 179 -22.66 -9.75 -32.92
C ALA A 179 -21.33 -10.44 -33.26
N LEU A 180 -20.25 -9.66 -33.34
CA LEU A 180 -18.90 -10.10 -33.68
C LEU A 180 -17.91 -9.85 -32.54
N ASP A 181 -17.08 -10.86 -32.30
CA ASP A 181 -15.85 -10.82 -31.52
C ASP A 181 -14.66 -11.05 -32.46
N THR A 182 -13.73 -10.09 -32.48
CA THR A 182 -12.61 -10.06 -33.44
C THR A 182 -11.30 -9.72 -32.76
N GLU A 183 -10.21 -10.30 -33.27
CA GLU A 183 -8.85 -10.01 -32.82
C GLU A 183 -7.98 -9.53 -33.98
N TRP A 184 -7.23 -8.46 -33.75
CA TRP A 184 -6.37 -7.84 -34.75
C TRP A 184 -4.99 -7.57 -34.21
N VAL A 185 -4.03 -7.53 -35.12
CA VAL A 185 -2.66 -7.06 -34.88
C VAL A 185 -2.37 -5.93 -35.86
N LEU A 186 -2.06 -4.75 -35.34
CA LEU A 186 -1.70 -3.59 -36.14
C LEU A 186 -0.20 -3.36 -36.05
N GLU A 187 0.47 -3.27 -37.20
CA GLU A 187 1.83 -2.76 -37.28
C GLU A 187 1.76 -1.24 -37.36
N THR A 188 2.37 -0.54 -36.41
CA THR A 188 2.33 0.93 -36.33
C THR A 188 3.73 1.55 -36.32
N ASP A 189 3.80 2.88 -36.36
CA ASP A 189 5.05 3.62 -36.14
C ASP A 189 5.55 3.61 -34.69
N GLN A 190 4.71 3.19 -33.73
CA GLN A 190 5.03 3.07 -32.30
C GLN A 190 5.27 1.61 -31.86
N GLY A 191 5.33 0.67 -32.80
CA GLY A 191 5.41 -0.77 -32.52
C GLY A 191 4.11 -1.51 -32.80
N MET A 192 3.97 -2.71 -32.25
CA MET A 192 2.80 -3.55 -32.49
C MET A 192 1.65 -3.16 -31.55
N VAL A 193 0.44 -3.03 -32.09
CA VAL A 193 -0.78 -2.80 -31.32
C VAL A 193 -1.71 -4.00 -31.47
N SER A 194 -2.04 -4.64 -30.35
CA SER A 194 -3.10 -5.66 -30.32
C SER A 194 -4.46 -4.98 -30.21
N VAL A 195 -5.47 -5.53 -30.89
CA VAL A 195 -6.85 -5.01 -30.85
C VAL A 195 -7.85 -6.13 -30.60
N THR A 196 -8.82 -5.88 -29.73
CA THR A 196 -9.97 -6.75 -29.51
C THR A 196 -11.26 -5.97 -29.75
N GLY A 197 -12.10 -6.45 -30.66
CA GLY A 197 -13.33 -5.77 -31.07
C GLY A 197 -14.58 -6.56 -30.73
N LEU A 198 -15.52 -5.93 -30.03
CA LEU A 198 -16.87 -6.44 -29.78
C LEU A 198 -17.88 -5.50 -30.47
N THR A 199 -18.56 -5.99 -31.50
CA THR A 199 -19.37 -5.15 -32.39
C THR A 199 -20.71 -5.77 -32.76
N LEU A 200 -21.68 -4.93 -33.09
CA LEU A 200 -23.04 -5.28 -33.52
C LEU A 200 -23.32 -4.71 -34.91
N ALA A 201 -24.00 -5.52 -35.72
CA ALA A 201 -24.58 -5.06 -36.98
C ALA A 201 -25.87 -4.29 -36.70
N GLY A 202 -25.93 -3.02 -37.12
CA GLY A 202 -27.13 -2.20 -37.11
C GLY A 202 -27.57 -1.82 -38.52
N VAL A 203 -28.81 -1.34 -38.63
CA VAL A 203 -29.40 -0.86 -39.90
C VAL A 203 -28.61 0.33 -40.45
N ASP A 204 -28.09 1.18 -39.57
CA ASP A 204 -27.34 2.39 -39.92
C ASP A 204 -25.82 2.16 -40.00
N GLY A 205 -25.32 0.98 -39.61
CA GLY A 205 -23.89 0.62 -39.64
C GLY A 205 -23.44 -0.19 -38.41
N VAL A 206 -22.12 -0.26 -38.18
CA VAL A 206 -21.53 -1.00 -37.05
C VAL A 206 -21.47 -0.15 -35.79
N ARG A 207 -21.89 -0.73 -34.66
CA ARG A 207 -21.76 -0.15 -33.31
C ARG A 207 -21.05 -1.09 -32.36
N GLY A 208 -20.30 -0.59 -31.38
CA GLY A 208 -19.59 -1.43 -30.42
C GLY A 208 -18.33 -0.80 -29.87
N GLN A 209 -17.39 -1.63 -29.42
CA GLN A 209 -16.14 -1.20 -28.78
C GLN A 209 -14.92 -1.89 -29.40
N LEU A 210 -13.82 -1.13 -29.52
CA LEU A 210 -12.50 -1.62 -29.92
C LEU A 210 -11.51 -1.32 -28.80
N ALA A 211 -10.90 -2.33 -28.22
CA ALA A 211 -9.87 -2.19 -27.19
C ALA A 211 -8.48 -2.33 -27.79
N PHE A 212 -7.54 -1.48 -27.39
CA PHE A 212 -6.17 -1.42 -27.92
C PHE A 212 -5.15 -1.52 -26.80
N GLY A 213 -4.06 -2.24 -27.07
CA GLY A 213 -2.89 -2.33 -26.19
C GLY A 213 -1.58 -2.42 -26.99
N TYR A 214 -0.48 -1.92 -26.42
CA TYR A 214 0.85 -2.09 -27.01
C TYR A 214 1.46 -3.46 -26.67
N GLY A 215 1.99 -4.12 -27.69
CA GLY A 215 2.60 -5.44 -27.58
C GLY A 215 1.63 -6.60 -27.72
N PHE A 216 2.15 -7.83 -27.62
CA PHE A 216 1.43 -9.07 -27.93
C PHE A 216 0.30 -9.35 -26.93
N ALA A 217 -0.91 -9.61 -27.45
CA ALA A 217 -2.12 -9.95 -26.68
C ALA A 217 -2.53 -8.92 -25.60
N SER A 218 -1.93 -7.73 -25.61
CA SER A 218 -2.10 -6.70 -24.57
C SER A 218 -3.52 -6.12 -24.49
N ALA A 219 -4.29 -6.14 -25.58
CA ALA A 219 -5.71 -5.78 -25.55
C ALA A 219 -6.57 -6.78 -24.75
N GLN A 220 -6.09 -8.01 -24.57
CA GLN A 220 -6.83 -9.13 -23.97
C GLN A 220 -6.36 -9.46 -22.55
N SER A 221 -5.06 -9.32 -22.32
CA SER A 221 -4.41 -9.52 -21.03
C SER A 221 -3.40 -8.39 -20.81
N PRO A 222 -3.86 -7.17 -20.46
CA PRO A 222 -2.99 -6.00 -20.30
C PRO A 222 -1.97 -6.15 -19.16
N GLY A 223 -2.27 -6.95 -18.14
CA GLY A 223 -1.51 -6.92 -16.89
C GLY A 223 -1.51 -5.50 -16.31
N LEU A 224 -0.32 -4.92 -16.12
CA LEU A 224 -0.14 -3.55 -15.65
C LEU A 224 -0.09 -2.49 -16.78
N ARG A 225 -0.14 -2.90 -18.06
CA ARG A 225 -0.07 -1.97 -19.19
C ARG A 225 -1.39 -1.21 -19.35
N ALA A 226 -1.30 0.07 -19.68
CA ALA A 226 -2.46 0.88 -19.98
C ALA A 226 -3.06 0.48 -21.34
N ASN A 227 -4.35 0.18 -21.34
CA ASN A 227 -5.15 0.01 -22.55
C ASN A 227 -6.05 1.21 -22.80
N SER A 228 -6.54 1.30 -24.03
CA SER A 228 -7.53 2.27 -24.45
C SER A 228 -8.70 1.56 -25.11
N VAL A 229 -9.87 2.19 -25.07
CA VAL A 229 -11.08 1.67 -25.72
C VAL A 229 -11.71 2.78 -26.56
N ALA A 230 -12.03 2.46 -27.80
CA ALA A 230 -12.80 3.30 -28.70
C ALA A 230 -14.21 2.74 -28.86
N TYR A 231 -15.21 3.47 -28.39
CA TYR A 231 -16.62 3.18 -28.58
C TYR A 231 -17.10 3.83 -29.87
N CYS A 232 -17.68 3.02 -30.75
CA CYS A 232 -18.04 3.40 -32.10
C CYS A 232 -19.56 3.32 -32.29
N TRP A 233 -20.13 4.31 -32.97
CA TRP A 233 -21.51 4.30 -33.42
C TRP A 233 -21.60 4.82 -34.86
N PRO A 234 -22.53 4.34 -35.70
CA PRO A 234 -22.60 4.75 -37.11
C PRO A 234 -22.92 6.24 -37.32
N SER A 235 -23.63 6.85 -36.37
CA SER A 235 -23.99 8.26 -36.44
C SER A 235 -22.88 9.19 -35.96
N LEU A 236 -21.83 8.67 -35.32
CA LEU A 236 -20.74 9.49 -34.81
C LEU A 236 -19.74 9.81 -35.93
N ALA A 237 -19.32 11.07 -36.01
CA ALA A 237 -18.23 11.49 -36.89
C ALA A 237 -16.85 10.92 -36.48
N ALA A 238 -16.69 10.45 -35.23
CA ALA A 238 -15.47 9.88 -34.66
C ALA A 238 -15.81 9.02 -33.42
N PRO A 239 -15.00 8.01 -33.06
CA PRO A 239 -15.23 7.19 -31.87
C PRO A 239 -15.08 7.96 -30.54
N LEU A 240 -15.80 7.52 -29.51
CA LEU A 240 -15.61 7.98 -28.13
C LEU A 240 -14.47 7.20 -27.49
N TRP A 241 -13.41 7.88 -27.07
CA TRP A 241 -12.24 7.24 -26.49
C TRP A 241 -12.26 7.25 -24.96
N GLN A 242 -11.83 6.12 -24.38
CA GLN A 242 -11.53 5.93 -22.97
C GLN A 242 -10.05 5.54 -22.84
N GLY A 243 -9.30 6.23 -21.99
CA GLY A 243 -7.90 5.91 -21.66
C GLY A 243 -7.18 7.08 -20.98
N GLU A 244 -6.29 6.78 -20.03
CA GLU A 244 -5.64 7.81 -19.21
C GLU A 244 -4.50 8.55 -19.91
N ARG A 245 -3.61 7.82 -20.62
CA ARG A 245 -2.52 8.39 -21.43
C ARG A 245 -2.49 7.76 -22.81
N LEU A 246 -3.28 8.27 -23.73
CA LEU A 246 -3.32 7.85 -25.13
C LEU A 246 -2.06 8.30 -25.90
N LEU A 247 -1.57 7.50 -26.85
CA LEU A 247 -0.46 7.80 -27.74
C LEU A 247 -0.87 7.47 -29.18
N MET A 248 -0.83 8.47 -30.05
CA MET A 248 -1.15 8.34 -31.47
C MET A 248 -0.25 7.29 -32.12
N ALA A 249 -0.87 6.28 -32.73
CA ALA A 249 -0.21 5.22 -33.46
C ALA A 249 -0.73 5.22 -34.91
N ARG A 250 0.17 5.42 -35.87
CA ARG A 250 -0.19 5.43 -37.30
C ARG A 250 -0.09 4.02 -37.87
N ILE A 251 -1.20 3.51 -38.39
CA ILE A 251 -1.27 2.15 -38.95
C ILE A 251 -0.43 2.09 -40.23
N ARG A 252 0.49 1.13 -40.28
CA ARG A 252 1.24 0.72 -41.49
C ARG A 252 0.60 -0.51 -42.12
N LYS A 253 0.18 -1.48 -41.30
CA LYS A 253 -0.45 -2.71 -41.75
C LYS A 253 -1.44 -3.24 -40.71
N THR A 254 -2.50 -3.88 -41.19
CA THR A 254 -3.56 -4.50 -40.36
C THR A 254 -3.60 -5.99 -40.63
N TRP A 255 -3.62 -6.79 -39.55
CA TRP A 255 -3.78 -8.23 -39.61
C TRP A 255 -4.98 -8.68 -38.79
N LEU A 256 -5.82 -9.52 -39.39
CA LEU A 256 -6.98 -10.15 -38.75
C LEU A 256 -6.61 -11.58 -38.33
N VAL A 257 -6.64 -11.85 -37.02
CA VAL A 257 -6.17 -13.13 -36.47
C VAL A 257 -7.29 -13.96 -35.83
N GLN A 258 -8.47 -13.39 -35.60
CA GLN A 258 -9.67 -14.13 -35.18
C GLN A 258 -10.96 -13.39 -35.58
N VAL A 259 -11.98 -14.17 -35.95
CA VAL A 259 -13.37 -13.72 -36.10
C VAL A 259 -14.29 -14.81 -35.58
N ARG A 260 -15.17 -14.47 -34.64
CA ARG A 260 -16.18 -15.40 -34.11
C ARG A 260 -17.47 -14.67 -33.70
N PRO A 261 -18.61 -15.36 -33.59
CA PRO A 261 -19.84 -14.74 -33.10
C PRO A 261 -19.75 -14.43 -31.61
N ALA A 262 -20.41 -13.35 -31.18
CA ALA A 262 -20.46 -12.90 -29.79
C ALA A 262 -21.90 -12.96 -29.22
N PRO A 263 -22.48 -14.17 -29.05
CA PRO A 263 -23.88 -14.31 -28.66
C PRO A 263 -24.15 -13.66 -27.30
N GLY A 264 -25.22 -12.86 -27.22
CA GLY A 264 -25.63 -12.17 -25.99
C GLY A 264 -24.91 -10.84 -25.72
N TYR A 265 -24.01 -10.38 -26.59
CA TYR A 265 -23.51 -9.01 -26.52
C TYR A 265 -24.66 -8.03 -26.88
N ALA A 266 -24.96 -7.12 -25.97
CA ALA A 266 -25.97 -6.07 -26.16
C ALA A 266 -25.39 -4.75 -25.63
N LEU A 267 -25.54 -3.70 -26.43
CA LEU A 267 -25.04 -2.36 -26.11
C LEU A 267 -26.16 -1.49 -25.51
N GLU A 268 -27.40 -1.68 -25.95
CA GLU A 268 -28.62 -1.07 -25.41
C GLU A 268 -29.36 -2.09 -24.55
N ARG A 269 -29.82 -1.70 -23.36
CA ARG A 269 -30.55 -2.59 -22.44
C ARG A 269 -31.57 -1.81 -21.62
N ARG A 270 -32.72 -2.42 -21.37
CA ARG A 270 -33.65 -1.97 -20.33
C ARG A 270 -33.26 -2.67 -19.03
N VAL A 271 -32.96 -1.89 -17.99
CA VAL A 271 -32.52 -2.38 -16.68
C VAL A 271 -33.52 -2.01 -15.60
N ARG A 272 -33.50 -2.73 -14.49
CA ARG A 272 -34.19 -2.31 -13.25
C ARG A 272 -33.16 -1.70 -12.33
N ARG A 273 -33.34 -0.45 -11.90
CA ARG A 273 -32.45 0.21 -10.94
C ARG A 273 -33.13 0.45 -9.60
N LEU A 274 -32.37 0.65 -8.54
CA LEU A 274 -32.91 0.98 -7.21
C LEU A 274 -33.49 2.40 -7.20
N THR A 275 -34.67 2.59 -6.60
CA THR A 275 -35.22 3.93 -6.39
C THR A 275 -34.31 4.76 -5.46
N ALA A 276 -34.38 6.09 -5.53
CA ALA A 276 -33.63 6.97 -4.62
C ALA A 276 -33.95 6.67 -3.13
N ALA A 277 -35.21 6.33 -2.83
CA ALA A 277 -35.62 5.93 -1.49
C ALA A 277 -34.94 4.63 -1.05
N ALA A 278 -34.88 3.60 -1.92
CA ALA A 278 -34.19 2.34 -1.63
C ALA A 278 -32.67 2.56 -1.43
N ARG A 279 -32.03 3.36 -2.28
CA ARG A 279 -30.62 3.75 -2.13
C ARG A 279 -30.35 4.42 -0.78
N GLY A 280 -31.21 5.39 -0.39
CA GLY A 280 -31.12 6.06 0.91
C GLY A 280 -31.26 5.12 2.11
N GLN A 281 -32.17 4.13 2.04
CA GLN A 281 -32.32 3.11 3.08
C GLN A 281 -31.11 2.19 3.20
N LEU A 282 -30.51 1.79 2.07
CA LEU A 282 -29.31 0.95 2.07
C LEU A 282 -28.12 1.70 2.67
N SER A 283 -27.90 2.96 2.29
CA SER A 283 -26.80 3.78 2.84
C SER A 283 -26.93 4.06 4.35
N GLN A 284 -28.13 3.94 4.93
CA GLN A 284 -28.34 4.02 6.39
C GLN A 284 -28.00 2.72 7.14
N ARG A 285 -28.04 1.57 6.46
CA ARG A 285 -27.95 0.24 7.10
C ARG A 285 -26.69 -0.54 6.75
N LEU A 286 -26.08 -0.22 5.61
CA LEU A 286 -24.95 -0.93 5.03
C LEU A 286 -23.82 0.05 4.74
N ARG A 287 -22.59 -0.47 4.69
CA ARG A 287 -21.44 0.34 4.30
C ARG A 287 -21.46 0.56 2.80
N GLU A 288 -21.63 1.81 2.39
CA GLU A 288 -21.53 2.23 1.01
C GLU A 288 -20.05 2.33 0.59
N VAL A 289 -19.73 1.75 -0.56
CA VAL A 289 -18.40 1.83 -1.20
C VAL A 289 -18.59 2.26 -2.65
N ARG A 290 -17.72 3.15 -3.13
CA ARG A 290 -17.68 3.54 -4.54
C ARG A 290 -17.18 2.37 -5.38
N ALA A 291 -17.97 1.93 -6.35
CA ALA A 291 -17.69 0.77 -7.18
C ALA A 291 -17.98 1.13 -8.64
N VAL A 292 -16.93 1.26 -9.46
CA VAL A 292 -17.06 1.69 -10.87
C VAL A 292 -17.39 0.47 -11.73
N PRO A 293 -18.56 0.37 -12.37
CA PRO A 293 -18.92 -0.83 -13.10
C PRO A 293 -18.03 -1.06 -14.32
N VAL A 294 -17.52 -2.28 -14.45
CA VAL A 294 -16.87 -2.84 -15.64
C VAL A 294 -17.91 -3.61 -16.46
N LEU A 295 -18.72 -4.44 -15.81
CA LEU A 295 -19.88 -5.11 -16.39
C LEU A 295 -21.09 -4.87 -15.48
N GLN A 296 -22.12 -4.22 -15.99
CA GLN A 296 -23.31 -3.89 -15.20
C GLN A 296 -24.32 -5.03 -15.17
N PRO A 297 -25.05 -5.24 -14.06
CA PRO A 297 -26.14 -6.18 -14.04
C PRO A 297 -27.40 -5.60 -14.70
N ALA A 298 -28.32 -6.48 -15.12
CA ALA A 298 -29.59 -6.07 -15.72
C ALA A 298 -30.66 -5.67 -14.68
N ALA A 299 -30.47 -6.06 -13.43
CA ALA A 299 -31.32 -5.75 -12.29
C ALA A 299 -30.45 -5.72 -11.02
N PRO A 300 -30.90 -5.12 -9.90
CA PRO A 300 -30.11 -5.10 -8.69
C PRO A 300 -29.90 -6.54 -8.21
N ARG A 301 -28.69 -6.85 -7.76
CA ARG A 301 -28.34 -8.20 -7.28
C ARG A 301 -27.93 -8.12 -5.81
N GLN A 302 -28.27 -9.16 -5.07
CA GLN A 302 -27.91 -9.34 -3.68
C GLN A 302 -27.38 -10.75 -3.46
N GLY A 303 -26.38 -10.89 -2.60
CA GLY A 303 -25.73 -12.18 -2.35
C GLY A 303 -24.28 -12.03 -1.92
N GLY A 304 -23.49 -13.08 -2.16
CA GLY A 304 -22.04 -13.06 -1.93
C GLY A 304 -21.30 -12.26 -3.00
N PHE A 305 -20.02 -11.99 -2.78
CA PHE A 305 -19.16 -11.41 -3.80
C PHE A 305 -17.78 -12.05 -3.83
N LEU A 306 -17.11 -11.92 -4.96
CA LEU A 306 -15.73 -12.33 -5.16
C LEU A 306 -14.86 -11.10 -5.36
N ALA A 307 -13.71 -11.04 -4.69
CA ALA A 307 -12.75 -9.94 -4.82
C ALA A 307 -11.37 -10.46 -5.27
N ALA A 308 -10.72 -9.75 -6.19
CA ALA A 308 -9.38 -10.10 -6.71
C ALA A 308 -8.65 -8.87 -7.27
N ALA A 309 -7.32 -8.90 -7.38
CA ALA A 309 -6.57 -7.72 -7.85
C ALA A 309 -6.80 -7.44 -9.35
N THR A 310 -6.97 -8.49 -10.14
CA THR A 310 -7.16 -8.43 -11.59
C THR A 310 -8.39 -9.23 -12.00
N LEU A 311 -8.93 -8.91 -13.18
CA LEU A 311 -10.06 -9.62 -13.75
C LEU A 311 -9.75 -11.08 -14.11
N ASP A 312 -8.52 -11.36 -14.55
CA ASP A 312 -8.04 -12.73 -14.86
C ASP A 312 -7.90 -13.60 -13.60
N ASP A 313 -7.42 -13.03 -12.48
CA ASP A 313 -7.40 -13.71 -11.18
C ASP A 313 -8.83 -13.98 -10.69
N ALA A 314 -9.72 -12.99 -10.81
CA ALA A 314 -11.11 -13.16 -10.45
C ALA A 314 -11.77 -14.33 -11.20
N TRP A 315 -11.52 -14.44 -12.51
CA TRP A 315 -12.04 -15.53 -13.33
C TRP A 315 -11.48 -16.89 -12.91
N SER A 316 -10.17 -16.95 -12.66
CA SER A 316 -9.49 -18.16 -12.20
C SER A 316 -10.05 -18.67 -10.88
N ARG A 317 -10.38 -17.76 -9.94
CA ARG A 317 -11.04 -18.08 -8.67
C ARG A 317 -12.49 -18.51 -8.89
N TYR A 318 -13.25 -17.82 -9.74
CA TYR A 318 -14.63 -18.16 -10.08
C TYR A 318 -14.77 -19.60 -10.60
N LEU A 319 -13.84 -20.05 -11.46
CA LEU A 319 -13.86 -21.42 -11.99
C LEU A 319 -13.65 -22.51 -10.94
N ARG A 320 -13.00 -22.20 -9.81
CA ARG A 320 -12.76 -23.15 -8.71
C ARG A 320 -13.93 -23.26 -7.73
N LEU A 321 -14.90 -22.35 -7.80
CA LEU A 321 -16.05 -22.36 -6.92
C LEU A 321 -16.99 -23.53 -7.26
N ALA A 322 -17.54 -24.14 -6.21
CA ALA A 322 -18.62 -25.10 -6.35
C ALA A 322 -19.83 -24.47 -7.08
N PRO A 323 -20.63 -25.25 -7.85
CA PRO A 323 -21.82 -24.73 -8.53
C PRO A 323 -22.75 -23.91 -7.63
N GLU A 324 -22.92 -24.33 -6.39
CA GLU A 324 -23.77 -23.68 -5.38
C GLU A 324 -23.22 -22.30 -5.02
N ALA A 325 -21.92 -22.21 -4.71
CA ALA A 325 -21.25 -20.95 -4.39
C ALA A 325 -21.25 -19.97 -5.58
N ARG A 326 -21.13 -20.47 -6.82
CA ARG A 326 -21.26 -19.62 -8.03
C ARG A 326 -22.66 -19.04 -8.18
N ALA A 327 -23.70 -19.80 -7.83
CA ALA A 327 -25.09 -19.35 -7.92
C ALA A 327 -25.42 -18.24 -6.90
N GLU A 328 -24.72 -18.22 -5.76
CA GLU A 328 -24.90 -17.24 -4.69
C GLU A 328 -24.18 -15.90 -4.93
N LEU A 329 -23.29 -15.83 -5.93
CA LEU A 329 -22.57 -14.60 -6.26
C LEU A 329 -23.48 -13.54 -6.89
N ALA A 330 -23.49 -12.36 -6.27
CA ALA A 330 -24.15 -11.16 -6.78
C ALA A 330 -23.23 -10.32 -7.66
N ALA A 331 -21.93 -10.24 -7.33
CA ALA A 331 -20.96 -9.40 -8.03
C ALA A 331 -19.51 -9.86 -7.87
N VAL A 332 -18.65 -9.37 -8.76
CA VAL A 332 -17.19 -9.49 -8.71
C VAL A 332 -16.57 -8.10 -8.57
N PHE A 333 -15.57 -7.96 -7.71
CA PHE A 333 -14.86 -6.72 -7.44
C PHE A 333 -13.37 -6.87 -7.78
N VAL A 334 -12.83 -5.94 -8.57
CA VAL A 334 -11.43 -5.96 -9.00
C VAL A 334 -10.73 -4.61 -8.88
N GLU A 335 -9.42 -4.59 -8.70
CA GLU A 335 -8.62 -3.35 -8.73
C GLU A 335 -8.37 -2.87 -10.16
N SER A 336 -8.17 -3.82 -11.08
CA SER A 336 -7.83 -3.55 -12.47
C SER A 336 -8.53 -4.54 -13.43
N GLY A 337 -8.81 -4.05 -14.63
CA GLY A 337 -9.45 -4.82 -15.71
C GLY A 337 -10.46 -4.00 -16.50
N VAL A 338 -10.68 -4.38 -17.77
CA VAL A 338 -11.69 -3.79 -18.66
C VAL A 338 -12.63 -4.83 -19.26
N ALA A 339 -13.82 -4.39 -19.65
CA ALA A 339 -14.90 -5.24 -20.13
C ALA A 339 -14.62 -5.98 -21.45
N SER A 340 -13.56 -5.59 -22.16
CA SER A 340 -13.10 -6.15 -23.44
C SER A 340 -12.01 -7.21 -23.29
N GLU A 341 -11.46 -7.41 -22.09
CA GLU A 341 -10.50 -8.48 -21.81
C GLU A 341 -11.17 -9.86 -21.90
N HIS A 342 -10.38 -10.93 -21.99
CA HIS A 342 -10.90 -12.30 -22.04
C HIS A 342 -11.78 -12.63 -20.84
N ALA A 343 -11.29 -12.38 -19.61
CA ALA A 343 -12.08 -12.59 -18.41
C ALA A 343 -13.36 -11.71 -18.38
N GLY A 344 -13.31 -10.50 -18.92
CA GLY A 344 -14.48 -9.64 -19.07
C GLY A 344 -15.53 -10.21 -20.02
N ILE A 345 -15.11 -10.79 -21.15
CA ILE A 345 -16.00 -11.50 -22.08
C ILE A 345 -16.64 -12.71 -21.40
N MET A 346 -15.86 -13.45 -20.60
CA MET A 346 -16.34 -14.63 -19.89
C MET A 346 -17.36 -14.30 -18.80
N PHE A 347 -17.09 -13.32 -17.93
CA PHE A 347 -18.05 -12.88 -16.92
C PHE A 347 -19.34 -12.34 -17.54
N ARG A 348 -19.25 -11.67 -18.71
CA ARG A 348 -20.42 -11.22 -19.47
C ARG A 348 -21.30 -12.41 -19.90
N GLN A 349 -20.71 -13.48 -20.40
CA GLN A 349 -21.44 -14.70 -20.78
C GLN A 349 -22.07 -15.40 -19.57
N GLN A 350 -21.42 -15.35 -18.40
CA GLN A 350 -21.98 -15.83 -17.13
C GLN A 350 -23.03 -14.88 -16.52
N ARG A 351 -23.27 -13.71 -17.14
CA ARG A 351 -24.19 -12.66 -16.64
C ARG A 351 -23.87 -12.21 -15.21
N LEU A 352 -22.61 -12.27 -14.82
CA LEU A 352 -22.13 -11.84 -13.50
C LEU A 352 -21.54 -10.43 -13.62
N PRO A 353 -22.06 -9.44 -12.87
CA PRO A 353 -21.54 -8.09 -12.95
C PRO A 353 -20.17 -7.98 -12.30
N VAL A 354 -19.36 -7.07 -12.82
CA VAL A 354 -17.98 -6.83 -12.40
C VAL A 354 -17.82 -5.35 -12.12
N PHE A 355 -17.21 -5.00 -11.00
CA PHE A 355 -16.96 -3.63 -10.59
C PHE A 355 -15.49 -3.42 -10.26
N ARG A 356 -14.98 -2.24 -10.59
CA ARG A 356 -13.65 -1.78 -10.22
C ARG A 356 -13.70 -1.02 -8.91
N VAL A 357 -12.87 -1.41 -7.96
CA VAL A 357 -12.77 -0.85 -6.60
C VAL A 357 -11.33 -1.03 -6.11
N GLU A 358 -10.87 -0.12 -5.26
CA GLU A 358 -9.64 -0.36 -4.49
C GLU A 358 -9.92 -1.47 -3.46
N LEU A 359 -9.19 -2.58 -3.50
CA LEU A 359 -9.55 -3.73 -2.65
C LEU A 359 -9.45 -3.40 -1.17
N ALA A 360 -8.52 -2.52 -0.80
CA ALA A 360 -8.37 -2.00 0.57
C ALA A 360 -9.63 -1.25 1.08
N ALA A 361 -10.47 -0.74 0.17
CA ALA A 361 -11.72 -0.06 0.53
C ALA A 361 -12.88 -1.03 0.82
N LEU A 362 -12.76 -2.31 0.44
CA LEU A 362 -13.79 -3.31 0.67
C LEU A 362 -13.86 -3.71 2.16
N PRO A 363 -15.06 -3.70 2.78
CA PRO A 363 -15.23 -4.21 4.14
C PRO A 363 -15.12 -5.74 4.19
N ALA A 364 -14.59 -6.27 5.30
CA ALA A 364 -14.51 -7.69 5.60
C ALA A 364 -15.89 -8.26 6.00
N VAL A 365 -16.80 -8.34 5.03
CA VAL A 365 -18.16 -8.88 5.19
C VAL A 365 -18.51 -9.80 4.02
N SER A 366 -19.50 -10.66 4.18
CA SER A 366 -19.87 -11.67 3.19
C SER A 366 -20.96 -11.23 2.21
N GLY A 367 -21.75 -10.19 2.54
CA GLY A 367 -22.91 -9.77 1.76
C GLY A 367 -22.69 -8.47 0.99
N VAL A 368 -23.21 -8.43 -0.23
CA VAL A 368 -23.28 -7.21 -1.05
C VAL A 368 -24.66 -7.03 -1.69
N VAL A 369 -25.05 -5.77 -1.86
CA VAL A 369 -26.12 -5.33 -2.75
C VAL A 369 -25.48 -4.42 -3.81
N VAL A 370 -25.73 -4.72 -5.08
CA VAL A 370 -25.29 -3.91 -6.22
C VAL A 370 -26.50 -3.46 -7.03
N ASP A 371 -26.49 -2.19 -7.42
CA ASP A 371 -27.50 -1.65 -8.34
C ASP A 371 -27.14 -2.00 -9.80
N ALA A 372 -28.14 -1.97 -10.68
CA ALA A 372 -27.92 -2.02 -12.13
C ALA A 372 -27.32 -0.71 -12.66
N VAL A 373 -27.62 0.42 -12.03
CA VAL A 373 -27.17 1.75 -12.45
C VAL A 373 -26.51 2.49 -11.28
N GLY A 374 -25.42 3.20 -11.54
CA GLY A 374 -24.66 3.93 -10.52
C GLY A 374 -23.26 3.40 -10.26
N GLU A 375 -22.53 4.09 -9.38
CA GLU A 375 -21.14 3.79 -9.00
C GLU A 375 -21.02 3.41 -7.52
N ARG A 376 -22.03 2.73 -6.96
CA ARG A 376 -22.11 2.41 -5.53
C ARG A 376 -22.49 0.94 -5.33
N ALA A 377 -21.86 0.34 -4.33
CA ALA A 377 -22.22 -0.96 -3.81
C ALA A 377 -22.36 -0.87 -2.29
N TRP A 378 -23.27 -1.65 -1.71
CA TRP A 378 -23.58 -1.61 -0.28
C TRP A 378 -23.25 -2.96 0.35
N PHE A 379 -22.46 -2.94 1.40
CA PHE A 379 -21.89 -4.12 2.02
C PHE A 379 -22.34 -4.30 3.48
N GLY A 380 -22.57 -5.54 3.90
CA GLY A 380 -22.88 -5.87 5.29
C GLY A 380 -22.80 -7.35 5.60
N THR A 381 -22.79 -7.68 6.89
CA THR A 381 -22.79 -9.07 7.40
C THR A 381 -24.17 -9.72 7.26
N VAL A 382 -25.23 -8.93 7.33
CA VAL A 382 -26.61 -9.33 7.08
C VAL A 382 -27.08 -8.60 5.82
N THR A 383 -27.14 -9.30 4.69
CA THR A 383 -27.81 -8.76 3.51
C THR A 383 -29.29 -8.70 3.84
N PRO A 384 -29.90 -7.50 3.96
CA PRO A 384 -31.28 -7.40 4.38
C PRO A 384 -32.17 -8.09 3.34
N SER A 385 -33.16 -8.88 3.78
CA SER A 385 -34.19 -9.51 2.94
C SER A 385 -35.18 -8.47 2.37
N LEU A 386 -34.69 -7.28 2.02
CA LEU A 386 -35.49 -6.25 1.39
C LEU A 386 -35.66 -6.70 -0.06
N GLU A 387 -36.89 -6.78 -0.56
CA GLU A 387 -37.12 -6.60 -2.00
C GLU A 387 -37.01 -5.10 -2.25
N PRO A 388 -35.84 -4.58 -2.69
CA PRO A 388 -35.71 -3.15 -2.83
C PRO A 388 -36.67 -2.65 -3.91
N GLU A 389 -37.29 -1.50 -3.67
CA GLU A 389 -38.10 -0.85 -4.69
C GLU A 389 -37.22 -0.54 -5.90
N THR A 390 -37.68 -0.98 -7.07
CA THR A 390 -36.98 -0.79 -8.34
C THR A 390 -37.86 -0.05 -9.34
N GLU A 391 -37.20 0.65 -10.25
CA GLU A 391 -37.83 1.30 -11.41
C GLU A 391 -37.12 0.87 -12.69
N GLU A 392 -37.84 0.90 -13.82
CA GLU A 392 -37.25 0.58 -15.12
C GLU A 392 -36.55 1.80 -15.70
N ALA A 393 -35.34 1.58 -16.21
CA ALA A 393 -34.55 2.60 -16.90
C ALA A 393 -33.94 2.01 -18.17
N ASP A 394 -33.87 2.81 -19.23
CA ASP A 394 -33.09 2.46 -20.41
C ASP A 394 -31.61 2.82 -20.15
N CYS A 395 -30.70 1.91 -20.50
CA CYS A 395 -29.27 2.03 -20.22
C CYS A 395 -28.45 1.58 -21.43
N VAL A 396 -27.36 2.28 -21.70
CA VAL A 396 -26.35 1.90 -22.71
C VAL A 396 -25.08 1.47 -21.99
N ASP A 397 -24.45 0.37 -22.41
CA ASP A 397 -23.18 -0.14 -21.87
C ASP A 397 -21.99 0.75 -22.31
N LEU A 398 -21.98 1.98 -21.78
CA LEU A 398 -20.96 3.01 -21.99
C LEU A 398 -20.07 3.15 -20.74
N PRO A 399 -18.86 3.75 -20.86
CA PRO A 399 -18.02 4.06 -19.71
C PRO A 399 -18.79 4.84 -18.64
N ALA A 400 -18.56 4.55 -17.36
CA ALA A 400 -19.32 5.16 -16.26
C ALA A 400 -19.33 6.71 -16.28
N GLY A 401 -18.21 7.34 -16.64
CA GLY A 401 -18.11 8.80 -16.78
C GLY A 401 -18.81 9.40 -18.00
N VAL A 402 -19.25 8.57 -18.95
CA VAL A 402 -20.11 8.94 -20.08
C VAL A 402 -21.57 8.57 -19.77
N ARG A 403 -21.80 7.52 -18.99
CA ARG A 403 -23.12 7.03 -18.58
C ARG A 403 -23.89 8.03 -17.70
N CYS A 404 -23.22 8.76 -16.81
CA CYS A 404 -23.86 9.80 -15.98
C CYS A 404 -24.51 10.94 -16.81
N TRP A 405 -24.28 10.94 -18.12
CA TRP A 405 -24.89 11.88 -19.06
C TRP A 405 -26.23 11.41 -19.60
N PHE A 406 -26.58 10.15 -19.33
CA PHE A 406 -27.84 9.50 -19.68
C PHE A 406 -28.73 9.25 -18.44
N ASP A 407 -28.34 9.72 -17.24
CA ASP A 407 -29.09 9.56 -15.98
C ASP A 407 -30.00 10.78 -15.67
N ASP A 408 -31.20 10.53 -15.12
CA ASP A 408 -32.29 11.50 -14.88
C ASP A 408 -32.00 12.67 -13.93
N GLU A 409 -30.94 12.59 -13.10
CA GLU A 409 -30.68 13.55 -12.01
C GLU A 409 -29.93 14.82 -12.49
N ALA A 410 -30.46 15.53 -13.50
CA ALA A 410 -29.80 16.70 -14.13
C ALA A 410 -30.32 18.09 -13.74
N PRO A 411 -29.43 19.05 -13.40
CA PRO A 411 -29.83 20.44 -13.29
C PRO A 411 -30.08 21.05 -14.68
N ALA A 412 -31.18 21.81 -14.80
CA ALA A 412 -31.60 22.47 -16.04
C ALA A 412 -30.69 23.66 -16.45
N LEU A 413 -30.68 23.99 -17.74
CA LEU A 413 -30.00 25.16 -18.32
C LEU A 413 -30.93 26.36 -18.44
N ASP A 414 -30.39 27.57 -18.23
CA ASP A 414 -31.07 28.85 -18.49
C ASP A 414 -30.23 29.77 -19.41
N GLY A 415 -30.88 30.45 -20.36
CA GLY A 415 -30.31 31.58 -21.13
C GLY A 415 -30.22 31.41 -22.68
N PRO A 416 -30.11 32.51 -23.44
CA PRO A 416 -30.12 32.50 -24.91
C PRO A 416 -28.87 31.88 -25.57
N ASP A 417 -27.70 31.94 -24.92
CA ASP A 417 -26.49 31.27 -25.41
C ASP A 417 -26.49 29.75 -25.15
N ALA A 418 -27.33 29.29 -24.21
CA ALA A 418 -27.53 27.88 -23.91
C ALA A 418 -28.23 27.15 -25.07
N GLU A 419 -29.20 27.78 -25.73
CA GLU A 419 -29.89 27.19 -26.89
C GLU A 419 -28.94 26.92 -28.07
N ARG A 420 -27.99 27.81 -28.32
CA ARG A 420 -27.00 27.69 -29.40
C ARG A 420 -25.98 26.57 -29.12
N ALA A 421 -25.50 26.50 -27.88
CA ALA A 421 -24.63 25.42 -27.42
C ALA A 421 -25.34 24.06 -27.50
N GLN A 422 -26.59 24.01 -27.03
CA GLN A 422 -27.44 22.83 -27.08
C GLN A 422 -27.72 22.40 -28.53
N ALA A 423 -27.94 23.33 -29.46
CA ALA A 423 -28.11 23.01 -30.89
C ALA A 423 -26.87 22.38 -31.55
N ARG A 424 -25.66 22.77 -31.15
CA ARG A 424 -24.41 22.18 -31.65
C ARG A 424 -24.13 20.83 -31.03
N LEU A 425 -24.41 20.67 -29.74
CA LEU A 425 -24.26 19.40 -29.06
C LEU A 425 -25.29 18.37 -29.58
N ARG A 426 -26.54 18.81 -29.81
CA ARG A 426 -27.58 18.07 -30.56
C ARG A 426 -27.09 17.51 -31.89
N MET A 427 -26.39 18.32 -32.66
CA MET A 427 -25.88 17.91 -33.97
C MET A 427 -24.74 16.89 -33.85
N ALA A 428 -23.89 17.00 -32.83
CA ALA A 428 -22.78 16.08 -32.59
C ALA A 428 -23.24 14.70 -32.08
N LEU A 429 -24.31 14.65 -31.28
CA LEU A 429 -24.87 13.42 -30.71
C LEU A 429 -26.03 12.83 -31.52
N ALA A 430 -26.42 13.49 -32.61
CA ALA A 430 -27.53 13.08 -33.44
C ALA A 430 -27.33 11.61 -33.88
N GLY A 431 -28.25 10.72 -33.49
CA GLY A 431 -28.27 9.31 -33.90
C GLY A 431 -27.75 8.28 -32.89
N LEU A 432 -27.34 8.69 -31.68
CA LEU A 432 -27.33 7.76 -30.53
C LEU A 432 -28.77 7.35 -30.18
N PRO A 433 -29.00 6.11 -29.70
CA PRO A 433 -30.34 5.59 -29.44
C PRO A 433 -31.07 6.41 -28.39
N ALA A 434 -32.34 6.67 -28.65
CA ALA A 434 -33.18 7.50 -27.82
C ALA A 434 -33.53 6.80 -26.49
N ALA A 435 -32.96 7.27 -25.40
CA ALA A 435 -33.71 7.37 -24.14
C ALA A 435 -34.78 8.47 -24.33
N ALA A 436 -35.81 8.53 -23.47
CA ALA A 436 -37.03 9.30 -23.70
C ALA A 436 -36.77 10.79 -24.05
N GLU A 437 -37.77 11.48 -24.60
CA GLU A 437 -37.65 12.89 -25.04
C GLU A 437 -37.14 13.84 -23.92
N HIS A 438 -37.32 13.46 -22.65
CA HIS A 438 -36.76 14.10 -21.46
C HIS A 438 -35.24 13.86 -21.29
N ASP A 439 -34.76 12.65 -21.55
CA ASP A 439 -33.34 12.27 -21.46
C ASP A 439 -32.54 12.90 -22.58
N ARG A 440 -33.14 13.06 -23.75
CA ARG A 440 -32.53 13.72 -24.90
C ARG A 440 -32.03 15.13 -24.56
N ALA A 441 -32.82 15.94 -23.86
CA ALA A 441 -32.38 17.28 -23.44
C ALA A 441 -31.25 17.24 -22.39
N ALA A 442 -31.20 16.23 -21.52
CA ALA A 442 -30.16 16.04 -20.51
C ALA A 442 -28.85 15.47 -21.09
N ILE A 443 -28.96 14.53 -22.04
CA ILE A 443 -27.87 13.98 -22.85
C ILE A 443 -27.24 15.07 -23.72
N GLU A 444 -28.07 15.93 -24.33
CA GLU A 444 -27.69 17.13 -25.07
C GLU A 444 -27.13 18.26 -24.19
N GLN A 445 -27.18 18.15 -22.86
CA GLN A 445 -26.56 19.09 -21.93
C GLN A 445 -25.22 18.60 -21.40
N ARG A 446 -24.95 17.29 -21.55
CA ARG A 446 -23.89 16.61 -20.80
C ARG A 446 -22.86 15.94 -21.68
N SER A 447 -23.09 15.77 -22.98
CA SER A 447 -22.15 15.03 -23.83
C SER A 447 -21.01 15.83 -24.42
N ALA A 448 -19.78 15.28 -24.53
CA ALA A 448 -18.91 15.42 -25.71
C ALA A 448 -17.67 14.50 -25.71
N TRP A 449 -16.86 14.72 -26.75
CA TRP A 449 -15.86 13.86 -27.36
C TRP A 449 -14.53 14.60 -27.49
N PRO A 450 -13.38 13.93 -27.73
CA PRO A 450 -12.10 14.63 -27.91
C PRO A 450 -11.96 15.17 -29.34
N SER A 451 -11.38 16.36 -29.50
CA SER A 451 -10.82 16.82 -30.77
C SER A 451 -9.29 16.71 -30.73
N SER A 452 -8.69 16.17 -31.80
CA SER A 452 -7.24 16.00 -31.96
C SER A 452 -6.46 17.31 -31.98
N SER A 453 -7.11 18.45 -32.23
CA SER A 453 -6.44 19.72 -32.53
C SER A 453 -5.90 20.50 -31.32
N TRP A 454 -6.26 20.12 -30.08
CA TRP A 454 -5.89 20.81 -28.83
C TRP A 454 -5.02 19.97 -27.87
N LEU A 455 -4.66 18.75 -28.27
CA LEU A 455 -4.00 17.79 -27.37
C LEU A 455 -2.67 17.24 -27.94
N GLU A 456 -2.23 17.73 -29.11
CA GLU A 456 -0.98 17.27 -29.73
C GLU A 456 0.27 17.87 -29.06
N CYS A 457 1.02 17.02 -28.35
CA CYS A 457 2.46 17.15 -28.13
C CYS A 457 3.08 15.75 -28.25
N ASP A 458 4.02 15.55 -29.17
CA ASP A 458 4.76 14.28 -29.38
C ASP A 458 3.89 13.02 -29.43
N GLY A 459 2.70 13.14 -30.02
CA GLY A 459 1.74 12.05 -30.19
C GLY A 459 0.92 11.68 -28.93
N GLY A 460 1.15 12.26 -27.74
CA GLY A 460 0.44 11.86 -26.52
C GLY A 460 -0.82 12.68 -26.19
N VAL A 461 -1.95 12.03 -25.95
CA VAL A 461 -3.27 12.58 -25.57
C VAL A 461 -3.66 12.10 -24.16
N ARG A 462 -4.05 12.99 -23.24
CA ARG A 462 -4.78 12.61 -22.00
C ARG A 462 -6.14 13.31 -22.09
N SER A 463 -7.27 12.60 -22.03
CA SER A 463 -8.55 13.26 -22.27
C SER A 463 -9.73 12.62 -21.51
N PRO A 464 -10.41 13.38 -20.63
CA PRO A 464 -11.85 13.37 -20.56
C PRO A 464 -12.34 14.11 -21.80
N SER A 465 -12.72 13.31 -22.78
CA SER A 465 -12.90 13.66 -24.18
C SER A 465 -13.69 14.95 -24.42
N LEU A 466 -14.80 15.17 -23.72
CA LEU A 466 -15.74 16.26 -23.93
C LEU A 466 -15.22 17.68 -23.93
N LEU A 467 -14.53 18.05 -22.85
CA LEU A 467 -14.30 19.45 -22.54
C LEU A 467 -13.36 20.11 -23.56
N GLY A 468 -12.41 19.34 -24.11
CA GLY A 468 -11.47 19.78 -25.15
C GLY A 468 -12.13 20.13 -26.50
N TRP A 469 -13.27 19.51 -26.86
CA TRP A 469 -13.97 19.85 -28.11
C TRP A 469 -14.78 21.14 -28.00
N LEU A 470 -15.51 21.37 -26.89
CA LEU A 470 -16.24 22.63 -26.67
C LEU A 470 -15.30 23.85 -26.64
N LEU A 471 -14.14 23.69 -25.98
CA LEU A 471 -13.05 24.68 -25.95
C LEU A 471 -12.57 25.12 -27.34
N SER A 472 -12.66 24.22 -28.32
CA SER A 472 -12.13 24.38 -29.68
C SER A 472 -13.12 24.96 -30.70
N HIS A 473 -14.43 24.81 -30.48
CA HIS A 473 -15.47 25.17 -31.47
C HIS A 473 -16.44 26.27 -31.02
N ASP A 474 -16.69 26.43 -29.72
CA ASP A 474 -17.63 27.44 -29.20
C ASP A 474 -17.31 27.86 -27.76
N ARG A 475 -16.35 28.78 -27.60
CA ARG A 475 -15.94 29.27 -26.27
C ARG A 475 -17.06 30.00 -25.49
N ALA A 476 -18.10 30.49 -26.16
CA ALA A 476 -19.23 31.13 -25.52
C ALA A 476 -20.15 30.12 -24.79
N ALA A 477 -20.23 28.88 -25.30
CA ALA A 477 -20.99 27.80 -24.68
C ALA A 477 -20.48 27.42 -23.28
N LEU A 478 -19.18 27.57 -23.02
CA LEU A 478 -18.56 27.31 -21.70
C LEU A 478 -19.05 28.27 -20.61
N GLN A 479 -19.25 29.55 -20.94
CA GLN A 479 -19.75 30.54 -19.99
C GLN A 479 -21.20 30.26 -19.59
N ALA A 480 -22.01 29.75 -20.53
CA ALA A 480 -23.41 29.39 -20.29
C ALA A 480 -23.58 28.17 -19.37
N TRP A 481 -22.54 27.34 -19.21
CA TRP A 481 -22.59 26.07 -18.48
C TRP A 481 -21.74 26.05 -17.20
N ARG A 482 -21.22 27.21 -16.79
CA ARG A 482 -20.24 27.37 -15.70
C ARG A 482 -20.64 26.68 -14.38
N SER A 483 -21.85 26.89 -13.90
CA SER A 483 -22.36 26.32 -12.65
C SER A 483 -22.37 24.78 -12.65
N ASN A 484 -22.50 24.18 -13.84
CA ASN A 484 -22.64 22.73 -14.00
C ASN A 484 -21.26 22.05 -14.09
N TRP A 485 -20.22 22.78 -14.51
CA TRP A 485 -18.84 22.29 -14.56
C TRP A 485 -18.10 22.45 -13.23
N GLU A 486 -18.45 23.46 -12.43
CA GLU A 486 -17.85 23.70 -11.10
C GLU A 486 -18.17 22.58 -10.09
N THR A 487 -19.21 21.78 -10.32
CA THR A 487 -19.59 20.61 -9.49
C THR A 487 -18.93 19.30 -9.93
N VAL A 488 -18.22 19.26 -11.06
CA VAL A 488 -17.51 18.08 -11.57
C VAL A 488 -16.00 18.28 -11.37
N PRO A 489 -15.38 17.67 -10.35
CA PRO A 489 -13.98 17.92 -9.99
C PRO A 489 -12.99 17.78 -11.16
N GLU A 490 -13.23 16.83 -12.07
CA GLU A 490 -12.41 16.57 -13.24
C GLU A 490 -12.51 17.67 -14.31
N ALA A 491 -13.62 18.43 -14.36
CA ALA A 491 -13.86 19.49 -15.33
C ALA A 491 -13.29 20.85 -14.88
N VAL A 492 -13.26 21.10 -13.57
CA VAL A 492 -12.80 22.35 -12.96
C VAL A 492 -11.40 22.76 -13.45
N ALA A 493 -10.45 21.82 -13.47
CA ALA A 493 -9.07 22.10 -13.87
C ALA A 493 -8.94 22.57 -15.34
N TYR A 494 -9.76 22.03 -16.24
CA TYR A 494 -9.77 22.41 -17.66
C TYR A 494 -10.43 23.78 -17.89
N VAL A 495 -11.49 24.10 -17.13
CA VAL A 495 -12.14 25.43 -17.20
C VAL A 495 -11.16 26.51 -16.71
N HIS A 496 -10.47 26.28 -15.59
CA HIS A 496 -9.42 27.18 -15.12
C HIS A 496 -8.28 27.32 -16.13
N ALA A 497 -7.87 26.24 -16.77
CA ALA A 497 -6.84 26.28 -17.81
C ALA A 497 -7.26 27.11 -19.05
N GLU A 498 -8.53 27.04 -19.48
CA GLU A 498 -9.02 27.92 -20.56
C GLU A 498 -9.01 29.38 -20.16
N HIS A 499 -9.53 29.69 -18.96
CA HIS A 499 -9.53 31.06 -18.47
C HIS A 499 -8.10 31.59 -18.36
N ALA A 500 -7.17 30.77 -17.88
CA ALA A 500 -5.75 31.10 -17.87
C ALA A 500 -5.20 31.37 -19.27
N CYS A 501 -5.63 30.64 -20.31
CA CYS A 501 -5.29 30.97 -21.68
C CYS A 501 -5.95 32.25 -22.21
N ARG A 502 -7.13 32.64 -21.73
CA ARG A 502 -7.87 33.83 -22.21
C ARG A 502 -7.42 35.12 -21.52
N ASP A 503 -7.34 35.07 -20.20
CA ASP A 503 -6.89 36.16 -19.35
C ASP A 503 -5.84 35.66 -18.35
N PRO A 504 -4.61 35.40 -18.82
CA PRO A 504 -3.55 34.89 -17.96
C PRO A 504 -3.28 35.77 -16.75
N ARG A 505 -3.47 37.10 -16.86
CA ARG A 505 -3.17 38.03 -15.77
C ARG A 505 -4.19 37.97 -14.65
N ALA A 506 -5.45 37.67 -14.96
CA ALA A 506 -6.49 37.49 -13.97
C ALA A 506 -6.36 36.14 -13.25
N GLU A 507 -6.08 35.06 -14.00
CA GLU A 507 -6.11 33.70 -13.46
C GLU A 507 -4.74 33.22 -12.93
N LEU A 508 -3.64 33.72 -13.49
CA LEU A 508 -2.26 33.38 -13.09
C LEU A 508 -1.48 34.65 -12.65
N PRO A 509 -2.00 35.43 -11.67
CA PRO A 509 -1.43 36.74 -11.33
C PRO A 509 0.01 36.66 -10.78
N VAL A 510 0.36 35.64 -9.99
CA VAL A 510 1.71 35.46 -9.45
C VAL A 510 2.66 35.10 -10.59
N LEU A 511 2.33 34.09 -11.40
CA LEU A 511 3.16 33.66 -12.52
C LEU A 511 3.33 34.75 -13.58
N CYS A 512 2.27 35.50 -13.92
CA CYS A 512 2.37 36.60 -14.90
C CYS A 512 3.16 37.80 -14.38
N ARG A 513 3.21 38.01 -13.06
CA ARG A 513 4.04 39.05 -12.46
C ARG A 513 5.52 38.68 -12.50
N GLU A 514 5.85 37.44 -12.17
CA GLU A 514 7.23 36.93 -12.17
C GLU A 514 7.76 36.63 -13.58
N CYS A 515 6.86 36.21 -14.49
CA CYS A 515 7.16 35.91 -15.90
C CYS A 515 6.18 36.67 -16.83
N PRO A 516 6.45 37.96 -17.14
CA PRO A 516 5.54 38.78 -17.94
C PRO A 516 5.24 38.25 -19.35
N SER A 517 6.15 37.47 -19.94
CA SER A 517 5.95 36.83 -21.25
C SER A 517 4.85 35.76 -21.23
N LEU A 518 4.54 35.18 -20.06
CA LEU A 518 3.49 34.18 -19.90
C LEU A 518 2.12 34.75 -20.31
N ALA A 519 1.86 36.02 -19.96
CA ALA A 519 0.62 36.70 -20.32
C ALA A 519 0.45 36.90 -21.84
N THR A 520 1.54 36.95 -22.59
CA THR A 520 1.51 37.11 -24.05
C THR A 520 1.57 35.79 -24.81
N SER A 521 2.24 34.78 -24.25
CA SER A 521 2.49 33.50 -24.92
C SER A 521 1.39 32.46 -24.64
N LEU A 522 0.84 32.44 -23.42
CA LEU A 522 -0.16 31.45 -23.02
C LEU A 522 -1.43 31.42 -23.90
N PRO A 523 -1.97 32.57 -24.40
CA PRO A 523 -3.12 32.55 -25.31
C PRO A 523 -2.89 31.80 -26.64
N SER A 524 -1.63 31.58 -27.02
CA SER A 524 -1.24 30.84 -28.23
C SER A 524 -0.96 29.35 -27.98
N VAL A 525 -0.91 28.92 -26.71
CA VAL A 525 -0.68 27.53 -26.32
C VAL A 525 -1.90 26.71 -26.66
N ARG A 526 -1.72 25.72 -27.53
CA ARG A 526 -2.77 24.78 -27.91
C ARG A 526 -2.94 23.66 -26.89
N ASP A 527 -1.92 23.41 -26.08
CA ASP A 527 -1.93 22.33 -25.09
C ASP A 527 -2.54 22.77 -23.75
N ILE A 528 -3.80 22.42 -23.55
CA ILE A 528 -4.54 22.74 -22.32
C ILE A 528 -3.87 22.17 -21.06
N ARG A 529 -3.08 21.08 -21.18
CA ARG A 529 -2.41 20.45 -20.03
C ARG A 529 -1.31 21.33 -19.48
N LEU A 530 -0.62 22.09 -20.35
CA LEU A 530 0.35 23.07 -19.89
C LEU A 530 -0.36 24.18 -19.11
N ALA A 531 -1.49 24.68 -19.59
CA ALA A 531 -2.28 25.67 -18.85
C ALA A 531 -2.84 25.12 -17.51
N MET A 532 -3.20 23.84 -17.43
CA MET A 532 -3.55 23.17 -16.17
C MET A 532 -2.35 23.09 -15.22
N ALA A 533 -1.17 22.69 -15.71
CA ALA A 533 0.06 22.66 -14.94
C ALA A 533 0.42 24.06 -14.43
N LEU A 534 0.29 25.09 -15.27
CA LEU A 534 0.48 26.49 -14.89
C LEU A 534 -0.52 26.94 -13.81
N SER A 535 -1.77 26.50 -13.87
CA SER A 535 -2.76 26.77 -12.82
C SER A 535 -2.37 26.09 -11.49
N GLY A 536 -1.85 24.87 -11.56
CA GLY A 536 -1.26 24.20 -10.39
C GLY A 536 -0.05 24.95 -9.84
N ALA A 537 0.83 25.41 -10.73
CA ALA A 537 2.02 26.18 -10.38
C ALA A 537 1.68 27.55 -9.80
N GLU A 538 0.60 28.20 -10.24
CA GLU A 538 0.11 29.45 -9.65
C GLU A 538 -0.28 29.26 -8.18
N ARG A 539 -1.08 28.23 -7.87
CA ARG A 539 -1.48 27.92 -6.50
C ARG A 539 -0.26 27.68 -5.59
N TRP A 540 0.71 26.92 -6.08
CA TRP A 540 1.92 26.62 -5.32
C TRP A 540 2.89 27.81 -5.24
N ALA A 541 3.05 28.60 -6.30
CA ALA A 541 3.89 29.80 -6.30
C ALA A 541 3.32 30.91 -5.39
N ALA A 542 1.98 31.00 -5.27
CA ALA A 542 1.33 31.88 -4.32
C ALA A 542 1.61 31.49 -2.86
N ARG A 543 1.63 30.17 -2.56
CA ARG A 543 1.93 29.64 -1.23
C ARG A 543 3.42 29.63 -0.89
N LEU A 544 4.28 29.32 -1.87
CA LEU A 544 5.72 29.14 -1.73
C LEU A 544 6.48 30.21 -2.55
N PRO A 545 6.39 31.49 -2.16
CA PRO A 545 7.06 32.57 -2.88
C PRO A 545 8.58 32.40 -2.86
N GLY A 546 9.26 32.79 -3.94
CA GLY A 546 10.71 32.69 -4.06
C GLY A 546 11.25 31.32 -4.52
N THR A 547 10.37 30.33 -4.74
CA THR A 547 10.76 29.08 -5.41
C THR A 547 10.96 29.27 -6.91
N ARG A 548 11.65 28.33 -7.58
CA ARG A 548 11.87 28.34 -9.04
C ARG A 548 10.63 28.00 -9.87
N LEU A 549 9.46 27.79 -9.25
CA LEU A 549 8.23 27.40 -9.93
C LEU A 549 7.83 28.38 -11.03
N ALA A 550 7.93 29.69 -10.78
CA ALA A 550 7.57 30.70 -11.77
C ALA A 550 8.52 30.73 -12.98
N ALA A 551 9.83 30.58 -12.74
CA ALA A 551 10.83 30.50 -13.80
C ALA A 551 10.67 29.21 -14.64
N LEU A 552 10.37 28.09 -13.97
CA LEU A 552 10.11 26.80 -14.62
C LEU A 552 8.82 26.85 -15.47
N ALA A 553 7.76 27.44 -14.92
CA ALA A 553 6.51 27.73 -15.62
C ALA A 553 6.72 28.56 -16.90
N GLY A 554 7.54 29.62 -16.83
CA GLY A 554 7.90 30.42 -18.00
C GLY A 554 8.64 29.60 -19.08
N THR A 555 9.56 28.74 -18.67
CA THR A 555 10.38 27.92 -19.59
C THR A 555 9.58 26.77 -20.23
N ALA A 556 8.59 26.24 -19.50
CA ALA A 556 7.73 25.13 -19.96
C ALA A 556 6.89 25.47 -21.20
N LEU A 557 6.71 26.75 -21.53
CA LEU A 557 6.03 27.22 -22.75
C LEU A 557 6.82 26.91 -24.03
N GLU A 558 8.15 26.86 -23.93
CA GLU A 558 9.04 26.78 -25.09
C GLU A 558 9.86 25.47 -25.11
N ASN A 559 9.96 24.78 -23.96
CA ASN A 559 10.80 23.60 -23.80
C ASN A 559 10.01 22.41 -23.23
N PRO A 560 9.82 21.32 -24.01
CA PRO A 560 9.13 20.11 -23.56
C PRO A 560 9.76 19.46 -22.31
N ALA A 561 11.08 19.47 -22.17
CA ALA A 561 11.76 18.91 -21.00
C ALA A 561 11.48 19.73 -19.73
N ALA A 562 11.44 21.07 -19.85
CA ALA A 562 11.07 21.94 -18.73
C ALA A 562 9.61 21.77 -18.32
N ARG A 563 8.74 21.41 -19.27
CA ARG A 563 7.35 21.06 -18.98
C ARG A 563 7.23 19.74 -18.23
N GLU A 564 7.91 18.68 -18.67
CA GLU A 564 7.93 17.41 -17.92
C GLU A 564 8.45 17.62 -16.50
N GLN A 565 9.49 18.46 -16.34
CA GLN A 565 10.00 18.85 -15.05
C GLN A 565 8.95 19.62 -14.21
N LEU A 566 8.21 20.55 -14.81
CA LEU A 566 7.12 21.27 -14.13
C LEU A 566 6.05 20.30 -13.63
N GLU A 567 5.58 19.40 -14.49
CA GLU A 567 4.59 18.38 -14.14
C GLU A 567 5.11 17.48 -13.01
N CYS A 568 6.40 17.10 -13.05
CA CYS A 568 7.10 16.36 -12.00
C CYS A 568 7.07 17.08 -10.65
N VAL A 569 7.52 18.34 -10.62
CA VAL A 569 7.56 19.13 -9.39
C VAL A 569 6.16 19.35 -8.82
N LEU A 570 5.18 19.65 -9.67
CA LEU A 570 3.79 19.84 -9.23
C LEU A 570 3.19 18.56 -8.66
N ARG A 571 3.46 17.40 -9.29
CA ARG A 571 2.99 16.13 -8.76
C ARG A 571 3.54 15.84 -7.38
N VAL A 572 4.85 16.05 -7.18
CA VAL A 572 5.49 15.84 -5.87
C VAL A 572 4.93 16.82 -4.84
N LEU A 573 4.71 18.08 -5.20
CA LEU A 573 4.08 19.07 -4.32
C LEU A 573 2.65 18.67 -3.94
N ASP A 574 1.85 18.21 -4.89
CA ASP A 574 0.50 17.71 -4.63
C ASP A 574 0.53 16.50 -3.68
N ASP A 575 1.51 15.59 -3.83
CA ASP A 575 1.72 14.47 -2.90
C ASP A 575 2.07 14.98 -1.47
N THR A 576 2.84 16.08 -1.33
CA THR A 576 3.06 16.73 -0.01
C THR A 576 1.81 17.38 0.60
N GLY A 577 0.75 17.56 -0.20
CA GLY A 577 -0.55 18.07 0.24
C GLY A 577 -1.53 16.99 0.69
N VAL A 578 -1.17 15.71 0.53
CA VAL A 578 -1.98 14.56 0.94
C VAL A 578 -1.77 14.28 2.43
N MET A 579 -0.53 14.01 2.83
CA MET A 579 -0.19 13.74 4.23
C MET A 579 0.22 15.03 4.95
N PRO A 580 -0.35 15.34 6.14
CA PRO A 580 -0.08 16.58 6.85
C PRO A 580 1.23 16.52 7.68
N ILE A 581 2.29 15.95 7.10
CA ILE A 581 3.60 15.77 7.74
C ILE A 581 4.71 16.61 7.09
N TYR A 582 4.38 17.35 6.02
CA TYR A 582 5.30 18.24 5.31
C TYR A 582 4.96 19.69 5.63
N ASP A 583 5.94 20.46 6.07
CA ASP A 583 5.82 21.91 6.20
C ASP A 583 6.28 22.63 4.92
N ASP A 584 6.22 23.96 4.92
CA ASP A 584 6.60 24.75 3.75
C ASP A 584 8.12 24.78 3.54
N GLU A 585 8.93 24.58 4.59
CA GLU A 585 10.40 24.46 4.46
C GLU A 585 10.77 23.15 3.73
N ASP A 586 10.13 22.03 4.11
CA ASP A 586 10.26 20.74 3.43
C ASP A 586 9.91 20.89 1.93
N ARG A 587 8.78 21.55 1.61
CA ARG A 587 8.33 21.76 0.23
C ARG A 587 9.33 22.60 -0.58
N ILE A 588 9.87 23.66 0.00
CA ILE A 588 10.88 24.50 -0.65
C ILE A 588 12.15 23.69 -0.92
N ALA A 589 12.60 22.91 0.05
CA ALA A 589 13.79 22.05 -0.10
C ALA A 589 13.59 20.99 -1.20
N ILE A 590 12.43 20.35 -1.26
CA ILE A 590 12.07 19.36 -2.29
C ILE A 590 12.10 20.00 -3.68
N VAL A 591 11.43 21.13 -3.87
CA VAL A 591 11.41 21.84 -5.16
C VAL A 591 12.83 22.23 -5.58
N GLY A 592 13.63 22.74 -4.63
CA GLY A 592 15.03 23.10 -4.86
C GLY A 592 15.87 21.90 -5.33
N ALA A 593 15.76 20.76 -4.66
CA ALA A 593 16.49 19.54 -5.00
C ALA A 593 16.11 18.99 -6.38
N LEU A 594 14.81 18.92 -6.69
CA LEU A 594 14.33 18.46 -8.00
C LEU A 594 14.77 19.40 -9.14
N CYS A 595 14.75 20.71 -8.91
CA CYS A 595 15.24 21.67 -9.91
C CYS A 595 16.76 21.57 -10.11
N ALA A 596 17.52 21.47 -9.02
CA ALA A 596 18.96 21.29 -9.08
C ALA A 596 19.36 19.98 -9.76
N ALA A 597 18.63 18.89 -9.54
CA ALA A 597 18.89 17.60 -10.18
C ALA A 597 18.91 17.71 -11.71
N VAL A 598 17.94 18.42 -12.29
CA VAL A 598 17.89 18.65 -13.76
C VAL A 598 19.04 19.53 -14.22
N ASP A 599 19.38 20.59 -13.47
CA ASP A 599 20.53 21.44 -13.79
C ASP A 599 21.86 20.65 -13.78
N HIS A 600 21.96 19.60 -12.96
CA HIS A 600 23.12 18.70 -12.88
C HIS A 600 23.04 17.50 -13.84
N GLY A 601 22.10 17.51 -14.78
CA GLY A 601 22.06 16.56 -15.90
C GLY A 601 21.16 15.34 -15.72
N ILE A 602 20.33 15.29 -14.67
CA ILE A 602 19.27 14.26 -14.57
C ILE A 602 18.15 14.61 -15.55
N ALA A 603 17.73 13.65 -16.39
CA ALA A 603 16.66 13.88 -17.34
C ALA A 603 15.29 14.02 -16.62
N PRO A 604 14.42 14.96 -17.01
CA PRO A 604 13.07 15.08 -16.46
C PRO A 604 12.24 13.78 -16.57
N ALA A 605 12.43 13.02 -17.65
CA ALA A 605 11.78 11.72 -17.84
C ALA A 605 12.17 10.69 -16.76
N ASP A 606 13.43 10.71 -16.30
CA ASP A 606 13.92 9.82 -15.25
C ASP A 606 13.35 10.21 -13.88
N LEU A 607 13.28 11.52 -13.59
CA LEU A 607 12.58 12.02 -12.40
C LEU A 607 11.11 11.60 -12.41
N TRP A 608 10.44 11.75 -13.55
CA TRP A 608 9.06 11.35 -13.70
C TRP A 608 8.87 9.84 -13.50
N ARG A 609 9.80 9.02 -14.01
CA ARG A 609 9.81 7.58 -13.78
C ARG A 609 9.90 7.24 -12.29
N ALA A 610 10.81 7.88 -11.55
CA ALA A 610 10.93 7.70 -10.11
C ALA A 610 9.67 8.16 -9.35
N VAL A 611 9.11 9.33 -9.72
CA VAL A 611 7.89 9.89 -9.13
C VAL A 611 6.64 9.07 -9.44
N ARG A 612 6.60 8.31 -10.54
CA ARG A 612 5.41 7.50 -10.88
C ARG A 612 5.50 6.09 -10.34
N ARG A 613 6.65 5.45 -10.52
CA ARG A 613 6.87 4.02 -10.25
C ARG A 613 7.45 3.73 -8.87
N GLY A 614 8.13 4.70 -8.27
CA GLY A 614 8.68 4.57 -6.92
C GLY A 614 7.65 4.80 -5.82
N GLN A 615 7.88 4.22 -4.64
CA GLN A 615 7.06 4.48 -3.45
C GLN A 615 7.69 5.48 -2.47
N LEU A 616 8.85 6.05 -2.80
CA LEU A 616 9.55 6.98 -1.91
C LEU A 616 8.71 8.23 -1.63
N ALA A 617 8.73 8.65 -0.37
CA ALA A 617 8.19 9.94 0.04
C ALA A 617 8.90 11.11 -0.65
N PRO A 618 8.22 12.26 -0.84
CA PRO A 618 8.80 13.47 -1.42
C PRO A 618 10.18 13.90 -0.88
N THR A 619 10.41 13.91 0.43
CA THR A 619 11.72 14.27 1.02
C THR A 619 12.80 13.22 0.72
N ALA A 620 12.44 11.95 0.78
CA ALA A 620 13.32 10.85 0.42
C ALA A 620 13.76 10.93 -1.04
N LEU A 621 12.83 11.22 -1.96
CA LEU A 621 13.14 11.47 -3.36
C LEU A 621 14.08 12.68 -3.52
N ALA A 622 13.84 13.77 -2.80
CA ALA A 622 14.69 14.97 -2.84
C ALA A 622 16.15 14.66 -2.41
N SER A 623 16.32 13.87 -1.34
CA SER A 623 17.63 13.38 -0.90
C SER A 623 18.28 12.45 -1.93
N LEU A 624 17.49 11.58 -2.56
CA LEU A 624 17.98 10.63 -3.56
C LEU A 624 18.51 11.34 -4.82
N VAL A 625 17.76 12.30 -5.37
CA VAL A 625 18.16 13.02 -6.60
C VAL A 625 19.39 13.91 -6.40
N ALA A 626 19.68 14.30 -5.15
CA ALA A 626 20.90 15.00 -4.80
C ALA A 626 22.16 14.10 -4.90
N SER A 627 21.99 12.78 -5.01
CA SER A 627 23.07 11.82 -5.30
C SER A 627 22.81 11.10 -6.63
N PRO A 628 23.38 11.59 -7.77
CA PRO A 628 23.10 11.03 -9.10
C PRO A 628 23.40 9.53 -9.23
N ARG A 629 24.42 9.03 -8.53
CA ARG A 629 24.74 7.58 -8.52
C ARG A 629 23.68 6.77 -7.79
N ALA A 630 23.20 7.25 -6.64
CA ALA A 630 22.15 6.58 -5.89
C ALA A 630 20.82 6.62 -6.65
N PHE A 631 20.50 7.76 -7.28
CA PHE A 631 19.32 7.91 -8.12
C PHE A 631 19.34 6.94 -9.31
N ALA A 632 20.46 6.82 -10.02
CA ALA A 632 20.60 5.85 -11.10
C ALA A 632 20.40 4.40 -10.62
N ALA A 633 21.03 4.02 -9.51
CA ALA A 633 20.84 2.68 -8.93
C ALA A 633 19.38 2.41 -8.51
N TYR A 634 18.67 3.43 -8.03
CA TYR A 634 17.26 3.31 -7.69
C TYR A 634 16.39 3.10 -8.94
N LEU A 635 16.66 3.80 -10.04
CA LEU A 635 15.94 3.60 -11.30
C LEU A 635 16.13 2.18 -11.86
N GLU A 636 17.35 1.63 -11.75
CA GLU A 636 17.64 0.24 -12.15
C GLU A 636 16.90 -0.77 -11.27
N LEU A 637 16.66 -0.45 -9.98
CA LEU A 637 15.85 -1.30 -9.09
C LEU A 637 14.37 -1.33 -9.46
N LEU A 638 13.80 -0.22 -9.95
CA LEU A 638 12.36 -0.12 -10.19
C LEU A 638 11.84 -1.20 -11.15
N GLY A 639 12.59 -1.55 -12.19
CA GLY A 639 12.18 -2.57 -13.17
C GLY A 639 12.05 -3.98 -12.58
N PRO A 640 13.11 -4.54 -11.95
CA PRO A 640 13.04 -5.83 -11.25
C PRO A 640 11.98 -5.85 -10.14
N LEU A 641 11.84 -4.76 -9.38
CA LEU A 641 10.83 -4.66 -8.31
C LEU A 641 9.41 -4.74 -8.87
N GLU A 642 9.11 -4.01 -9.94
CA GLU A 642 7.81 -4.07 -10.63
C GLU A 642 7.53 -5.47 -11.18
N THR A 643 8.52 -6.09 -11.81
CA THR A 643 8.39 -7.43 -12.39
C THR A 643 8.11 -8.48 -11.31
N PHE A 644 8.82 -8.40 -10.18
CA PHE A 644 8.64 -9.31 -9.06
C PHE A 644 7.26 -9.15 -8.41
N ARG A 645 6.79 -7.91 -8.19
CA ARG A 645 5.43 -7.62 -7.71
C ARG A 645 4.36 -8.14 -8.67
N ALA A 646 4.52 -7.88 -9.96
CA ALA A 646 3.56 -8.31 -10.98
C ALA A 646 3.46 -9.83 -11.11
N ALA A 647 4.56 -10.54 -10.87
CA ALA A 647 4.58 -12.00 -10.91
C ALA A 647 3.74 -12.62 -9.77
N ALA A 648 3.70 -12.00 -8.58
CA ALA A 648 2.90 -12.47 -7.43
C ALA A 648 3.05 -13.98 -7.18
N ALA A 649 1.96 -14.76 -7.21
CA ALA A 649 1.99 -16.21 -7.02
C ALA A 649 2.80 -16.98 -8.09
N LEU A 650 3.13 -16.36 -9.22
CA LEU A 650 3.96 -16.90 -10.29
C LEU A 650 5.43 -16.52 -10.18
N ALA A 651 5.83 -15.72 -9.19
CA ALA A 651 7.21 -15.33 -8.99
C ALA A 651 8.12 -16.57 -8.86
N GLY A 652 9.26 -16.54 -9.54
CA GLY A 652 10.24 -17.61 -9.54
C GLY A 652 11.64 -17.13 -9.16
N GLY A 653 12.61 -18.03 -9.31
CA GLY A 653 14.00 -17.77 -8.97
C GLY A 653 14.65 -16.68 -9.84
N ASN A 654 14.21 -16.49 -11.08
CA ASN A 654 14.78 -15.49 -11.98
C ASN A 654 14.38 -14.07 -11.56
N GLU A 655 13.10 -13.85 -11.25
CA GLU A 655 12.58 -12.57 -10.78
C GLU A 655 13.21 -12.21 -9.43
N ALA A 656 13.30 -13.19 -8.53
CA ALA A 656 13.99 -13.06 -7.25
C ALA A 656 15.47 -12.67 -7.40
N ALA A 657 16.21 -13.35 -8.29
CA ALA A 657 17.64 -13.08 -8.51
C ALA A 657 17.88 -11.69 -9.11
N ALA A 658 17.07 -11.28 -10.09
CA ALA A 658 17.16 -9.94 -10.67
C ALA A 658 16.89 -8.84 -9.63
N LEU A 659 15.88 -9.04 -8.76
CA LEU A 659 15.59 -8.13 -7.66
C LEU A 659 16.76 -8.07 -6.66
N LEU A 660 17.30 -9.22 -6.26
CA LEU A 660 18.45 -9.32 -5.34
C LEU A 660 19.68 -8.58 -5.85
N GLU A 661 20.02 -8.74 -7.13
CA GLU A 661 21.16 -8.06 -7.75
C GLU A 661 20.98 -6.54 -7.73
N ALA A 662 19.80 -6.06 -8.14
CA ALA A 662 19.49 -4.63 -8.13
C ALA A 662 19.45 -4.06 -6.70
N SER A 663 18.90 -4.79 -5.74
CA SER A 663 18.90 -4.43 -4.32
C SER A 663 20.31 -4.32 -3.75
N SER A 664 21.20 -5.26 -4.09
CA SER A 664 22.61 -5.24 -3.67
C SER A 664 23.33 -4.01 -4.20
N ALA A 665 23.15 -3.70 -5.50
CA ALA A 665 23.73 -2.53 -6.13
C ALA A 665 23.26 -1.22 -5.47
N LEU A 666 21.94 -1.07 -5.25
CA LEU A 666 21.38 0.10 -4.57
C LEU A 666 21.91 0.24 -3.14
N THR A 667 21.84 -0.84 -2.35
CA THR A 667 22.27 -0.87 -0.94
C THR A 667 23.72 -0.40 -0.80
N ARG A 668 24.62 -0.92 -1.65
CA ARG A 668 26.03 -0.51 -1.65
C ARG A 668 26.18 0.99 -1.94
N VAL A 669 25.50 1.50 -2.95
CA VAL A 669 25.60 2.92 -3.33
C VAL A 669 25.02 3.84 -2.25
N LEU A 670 23.91 3.46 -1.62
CA LEU A 670 23.32 4.24 -0.52
C LEU A 670 24.28 4.34 0.68
N ARG A 671 24.93 3.23 1.07
CA ARG A 671 25.96 3.23 2.13
C ARG A 671 27.16 4.10 1.78
N GLU A 672 27.68 3.98 0.55
CA GLU A 672 28.81 4.79 0.06
C GLU A 672 28.52 6.30 0.10
N ASN A 673 27.24 6.70 0.00
CA ASN A 673 26.80 8.09 0.05
C ASN A 673 26.27 8.53 1.44
N GLY A 674 26.30 7.66 2.45
CA GLY A 674 25.83 7.99 3.81
C GLY A 674 24.32 8.22 3.93
N LEU A 675 23.52 7.57 3.07
CA LEU A 675 22.05 7.73 3.01
C LEU A 675 21.33 6.61 3.79
N SER A 676 21.59 6.50 5.10
CA SER A 676 21.13 5.37 5.93
C SER A 676 19.60 5.31 6.08
N THR A 677 18.93 6.46 6.16
CA THR A 677 17.46 6.51 6.24
C THR A 677 16.82 5.98 4.96
N LEU A 678 17.35 6.40 3.79
CA LEU A 678 16.87 5.93 2.49
C LEU A 678 17.13 4.44 2.31
N GLU A 679 18.27 3.96 2.79
CA GLU A 679 18.57 2.54 2.81
C GLU A 679 17.52 1.77 3.62
N GLY A 680 17.17 2.25 4.82
CA GLY A 680 16.10 1.69 5.64
C GLY A 680 14.74 1.69 4.94
N LEU A 681 14.32 2.82 4.37
CA LEU A 681 13.04 2.94 3.66
C LEU A 681 12.93 1.99 2.45
N CYS A 682 13.97 1.94 1.62
CA CYS A 682 14.02 1.03 0.48
C CYS A 682 14.01 -0.45 0.91
N ARG A 683 14.68 -0.77 2.01
CA ARG A 683 14.69 -2.14 2.55
C ARG A 683 13.30 -2.55 3.03
N ILE A 684 12.59 -1.70 3.77
CA ILE A 684 11.28 -2.08 4.32
C ILE A 684 10.26 -2.24 3.19
N ASP A 685 10.26 -1.37 2.18
CA ASP A 685 9.42 -1.54 0.97
C ASP A 685 9.69 -2.89 0.27
N GLN A 686 10.94 -3.35 0.27
CA GLN A 686 11.30 -4.66 -0.25
C GLN A 686 10.87 -5.80 0.67
N VAL A 687 11.03 -5.69 2.00
CA VAL A 687 10.53 -6.68 2.97
C VAL A 687 9.03 -6.92 2.78
N ASP A 688 8.23 -5.85 2.70
CA ASP A 688 6.79 -5.92 2.47
C ASP A 688 6.47 -6.57 1.11
N THR A 689 7.24 -6.24 0.08
CA THR A 689 7.08 -6.83 -1.26
C THR A 689 7.35 -8.33 -1.25
N TRP A 690 8.41 -8.77 -0.57
CA TRP A 690 8.75 -10.18 -0.41
C TRP A 690 7.66 -10.93 0.37
N ASP A 691 7.21 -10.39 1.50
CA ASP A 691 6.13 -10.96 2.33
C ASP A 691 4.84 -11.13 1.51
N GLN A 692 4.43 -10.10 0.76
CA GLN A 692 3.23 -10.16 -0.09
C GLN A 692 3.33 -11.25 -1.17
N VAL A 693 4.46 -11.32 -1.88
CA VAL A 693 4.69 -12.34 -2.92
C VAL A 693 4.73 -13.74 -2.31
N LEU A 694 5.44 -13.92 -1.18
CA LEU A 694 5.52 -15.19 -0.47
C LEU A 694 4.14 -15.64 0.05
N LYS A 695 3.30 -14.73 0.56
CA LYS A 695 1.92 -15.03 0.97
C LYS A 695 1.05 -15.44 -0.20
N ALA A 696 1.19 -14.78 -1.36
CA ALA A 696 0.47 -15.15 -2.57
C ALA A 696 0.84 -16.57 -3.03
N VAL A 697 2.14 -16.91 -3.02
CA VAL A 697 2.62 -18.26 -3.34
C VAL A 697 2.16 -19.27 -2.29
N LEU A 698 2.25 -18.95 -0.99
CA LEU A 698 1.78 -19.81 0.10
C LEU A 698 0.29 -20.12 -0.01
N THR A 699 -0.53 -19.14 -0.38
CA THR A 699 -1.96 -19.34 -0.63
C THR A 699 -2.18 -20.40 -1.71
N ASP A 700 -1.45 -20.30 -2.83
CA ASP A 700 -1.50 -21.32 -3.89
C ASP A 700 -1.01 -22.70 -3.41
N VAL A 701 -0.01 -22.76 -2.51
CA VAL A 701 0.47 -24.02 -1.90
C VAL A 701 -0.60 -24.65 -1.01
N VAL A 702 -1.23 -23.86 -0.14
CA VAL A 702 -2.27 -24.35 0.78
C VAL A 702 -3.52 -24.79 0.02
N GLU A 703 -3.95 -24.01 -0.98
CA GLU A 703 -5.14 -24.32 -1.78
C GLU A 703 -4.94 -25.53 -2.70
N ARG A 704 -3.78 -25.62 -3.38
CA ARG A 704 -3.57 -26.61 -4.46
C ARG A 704 -2.78 -27.83 -4.02
N ARG A 705 -2.05 -27.75 -2.90
CA ARG A 705 -1.09 -28.75 -2.41
C ARG A 705 -0.12 -29.24 -3.50
N ASP A 706 0.23 -28.37 -4.44
CA ASP A 706 1.11 -28.69 -5.57
C ASP A 706 2.59 -28.70 -5.12
N PRO A 707 3.31 -29.83 -5.28
CA PRO A 707 4.74 -29.90 -4.95
C PRO A 707 5.59 -28.87 -5.71
N ALA A 708 5.20 -28.49 -6.93
CA ALA A 708 5.94 -27.48 -7.70
C ALA A 708 5.74 -26.08 -7.12
N ALA A 709 4.53 -25.74 -6.66
CA ALA A 709 4.27 -24.51 -5.93
C ALA A 709 5.01 -24.48 -4.58
N HIS A 710 5.03 -25.59 -3.85
CA HIS A 710 5.77 -25.69 -2.58
C HIS A 710 7.28 -25.48 -2.80
N ARG A 711 7.86 -26.07 -3.85
CA ARG A 711 9.27 -25.86 -4.19
C ARG A 711 9.57 -24.40 -4.53
N ARG A 712 8.71 -23.75 -5.33
CA ARG A 712 8.83 -22.31 -5.61
C ARG A 712 8.80 -21.47 -4.33
N TYR A 713 7.90 -21.80 -3.40
CA TYR A 713 7.82 -21.11 -2.10
C TYR A 713 9.12 -21.21 -1.30
N LEU A 714 9.72 -22.41 -1.21
CA LEU A 714 11.00 -22.62 -0.54
C LEU A 714 12.16 -21.88 -1.24
N ASP A 715 12.16 -21.84 -2.57
CA ASP A 715 13.19 -21.14 -3.36
C ASP A 715 13.12 -19.62 -3.18
N LEU A 716 11.91 -19.06 -3.10
CA LEU A 716 11.69 -17.65 -2.79
C LEU A 716 12.11 -17.31 -1.35
N LEU A 717 11.83 -18.19 -0.37
CA LEU A 717 12.32 -18.01 1.00
C LEU A 717 13.85 -17.99 1.07
N ALA A 718 14.53 -18.88 0.33
CA ALA A 718 15.98 -18.86 0.23
C ALA A 718 16.49 -17.56 -0.41
N GLY A 719 15.80 -17.06 -1.44
CA GLY A 719 16.06 -15.74 -2.03
C GLY A 719 15.92 -14.61 -1.02
N TRP A 720 14.89 -14.65 -0.19
CA TRP A 720 14.64 -13.64 0.85
C TRP A 720 15.69 -13.65 1.96
N ILE A 721 16.17 -14.83 2.37
CA ILE A 721 17.35 -14.94 3.25
C ILE A 721 18.58 -14.33 2.56
N GLY A 722 18.77 -14.56 1.26
CA GLY A 722 19.79 -13.89 0.46
C GLY A 722 19.71 -12.37 0.54
N PHE A 723 18.50 -11.81 0.46
CA PHE A 723 18.25 -10.38 0.61
C PHE A 723 18.64 -9.86 2.01
N ALA A 724 18.30 -10.59 3.07
CA ALA A 724 18.69 -10.25 4.43
C ALA A 724 20.21 -10.21 4.63
N ARG A 725 20.94 -11.13 4.00
CA ARG A 725 22.41 -11.22 4.08
C ARG A 725 23.14 -10.11 3.32
N LEU A 726 22.47 -9.37 2.42
CA LEU A 726 23.03 -8.13 1.84
C LEU A 726 23.20 -7.02 2.90
N GLN A 727 22.59 -7.18 4.06
CA GLN A 727 22.53 -6.17 5.11
C GLN A 727 23.71 -6.29 6.09
N GLY A 728 24.03 -5.18 6.76
CA GLY A 728 25.05 -5.15 7.83
C GLY A 728 24.57 -5.89 9.08
N ILE A 729 24.49 -7.21 9.01
CA ILE A 729 24.03 -8.10 10.11
C ILE A 729 25.20 -8.59 10.97
N SER A 730 24.91 -9.06 12.18
CA SER A 730 25.95 -9.58 13.07
C SER A 730 26.44 -10.96 12.59
N ALA A 731 27.63 -11.38 13.02
CA ALA A 731 28.13 -12.72 12.72
C ALA A 731 27.22 -13.84 13.27
N SER A 732 26.53 -13.57 14.40
CA SER A 732 25.57 -14.51 14.98
C SER A 732 24.30 -14.62 14.13
N ASP A 733 23.80 -13.50 13.60
CA ASP A 733 22.64 -13.51 12.70
C ASP A 733 22.97 -14.19 11.38
N ASP A 734 24.15 -13.92 10.81
CA ASP A 734 24.59 -14.57 9.56
C ASP A 734 24.71 -16.09 9.72
N ALA A 735 25.21 -16.55 10.88
CA ALA A 735 25.25 -17.97 11.22
C ALA A 735 23.83 -18.57 11.32
N ALA A 736 22.90 -17.88 11.99
CA ALA A 736 21.50 -18.32 12.09
C ALA A 736 20.83 -18.44 10.71
N LEU A 737 21.02 -17.44 9.84
CA LEU A 737 20.50 -17.45 8.47
C LEU A 737 21.10 -18.58 7.63
N ALA A 738 22.37 -18.95 7.85
CA ALA A 738 22.99 -20.10 7.21
C ALA A 738 22.32 -21.42 7.64
N VAL A 739 22.04 -21.57 8.94
CA VAL A 739 21.32 -22.74 9.47
C VAL A 739 19.89 -22.84 8.90
N PHE A 740 19.19 -21.71 8.69
CA PHE A 740 17.89 -21.72 8.01
C PHE A 740 17.97 -22.13 6.53
N LEU A 741 19.05 -21.78 5.83
CA LEU A 741 19.27 -22.27 4.46
C LEU A 741 19.50 -23.79 4.43
N GLU A 742 20.18 -24.34 5.44
CA GLU A 742 20.32 -25.80 5.60
C GLU A 742 18.97 -26.46 5.87
N TRP A 743 18.15 -25.86 6.75
CA TRP A 743 16.78 -26.33 7.00
C TRP A 743 15.92 -26.33 5.74
N LEU A 744 15.95 -25.26 4.93
CA LEU A 744 15.24 -25.18 3.66
C LEU A 744 15.70 -26.25 2.65
N ALA A 745 17.00 -26.59 2.65
CA ALA A 745 17.52 -27.65 1.80
C ALA A 745 16.96 -29.03 2.19
N LEU A 746 16.82 -29.31 3.49
CA LEU A 746 16.15 -30.53 3.97
C LEU A 746 14.66 -30.53 3.62
N ALA A 747 13.97 -29.41 3.81
CA ALA A 747 12.53 -29.26 3.52
C ALA A 747 12.19 -29.47 2.03
N ARG A 748 13.12 -29.21 1.10
CA ARG A 748 12.93 -29.46 -0.34
C ARG A 748 12.81 -30.94 -0.70
N GLU A 749 13.44 -31.80 0.08
CA GLU A 749 13.44 -33.26 -0.10
C GLU A 749 12.30 -33.94 0.69
N ALA A 750 11.68 -33.21 1.62
CA ALA A 750 10.53 -33.66 2.39
C ALA A 750 9.21 -33.54 1.60
N PRO A 751 8.18 -34.35 1.92
CA PRO A 751 6.84 -34.15 1.37
C PRO A 751 6.25 -32.80 1.80
N VAL A 752 5.25 -32.30 1.05
CA VAL A 752 4.52 -31.09 1.42
C VAL A 752 3.84 -31.31 2.78
N PRO A 753 4.01 -30.41 3.77
CA PRO A 753 3.36 -30.53 5.08
C PRO A 753 1.83 -30.59 4.98
N ASP A 754 1.19 -31.31 5.90
CA ASP A 754 -0.27 -31.41 5.96
C ASP A 754 -0.97 -30.13 6.43
N ALA A 755 -0.24 -29.33 7.22
CA ALA A 755 -0.67 -28.03 7.74
C ALA A 755 0.48 -27.02 7.73
N PHE A 756 0.13 -25.73 7.68
CA PHE A 756 1.06 -24.59 7.69
C PHE A 756 0.75 -23.67 8.87
N LEU A 757 0.53 -24.25 10.05
CA LEU A 757 0.23 -23.51 11.28
C LEU A 757 1.46 -22.69 11.72
N LEU A 758 1.19 -21.56 12.40
CA LEU A 758 2.24 -20.71 12.97
C LEU A 758 2.71 -21.20 14.34
N GLU A 759 1.85 -21.88 15.09
CA GLU A 759 2.13 -22.46 16.39
C GLU A 759 2.88 -23.80 16.28
N LEU A 760 3.49 -24.21 17.39
CA LEU A 760 3.99 -25.58 17.55
C LEU A 760 2.83 -26.54 17.82
N GLU A 761 3.03 -27.82 17.54
CA GLU A 761 2.08 -28.85 17.98
C GLU A 761 2.03 -28.90 19.51
N GLU A 762 0.87 -29.25 20.07
CA GLU A 762 0.56 -29.20 21.51
C GLU A 762 1.66 -29.82 22.39
N GLU A 763 2.19 -30.99 22.01
CA GLU A 763 3.26 -31.67 22.76
C GLU A 763 4.60 -30.92 22.75
N GLU A 764 4.93 -30.22 21.65
CA GLU A 764 6.15 -29.39 21.59
C GLU A 764 5.96 -28.03 22.27
N ALA A 765 4.76 -27.45 22.18
CA ALA A 765 4.34 -26.26 22.89
C ALA A 765 4.43 -26.45 24.42
N GLU A 766 3.89 -27.54 24.96
CA GLU A 766 4.00 -27.87 26.40
C GLU A 766 5.45 -27.97 26.88
N ARG A 767 6.36 -28.46 26.02
CA ARG A 767 7.77 -28.69 26.36
C ARG A 767 8.63 -27.44 26.27
N LEU A 768 8.39 -26.61 25.26
CA LEU A 768 9.25 -25.46 24.90
C LEU A 768 8.63 -24.10 25.27
N GLY A 769 7.32 -24.07 25.48
CA GLY A 769 6.50 -22.87 25.60
C GLY A 769 6.10 -22.29 24.23
N ASP A 770 4.90 -21.72 24.13
CA ASP A 770 4.36 -21.12 22.89
C ASP A 770 5.20 -19.94 22.37
N GLU A 771 5.96 -19.31 23.27
CA GLU A 771 6.84 -18.20 22.94
C GLU A 771 8.14 -18.61 22.23
N PHE A 772 8.40 -19.91 22.07
CA PHE A 772 9.70 -20.40 21.58
C PHE A 772 9.99 -20.02 20.12
N LEU A 773 8.98 -19.90 19.27
CA LEU A 773 9.12 -19.51 17.87
C LEU A 773 9.38 -18.01 17.67
N ARG A 774 9.46 -17.22 18.75
CA ARG A 774 9.85 -15.80 18.66
C ARG A 774 11.27 -15.66 18.12
N TRP A 775 11.47 -14.70 17.23
CA TRP A 775 12.79 -14.48 16.63
C TRP A 775 13.86 -14.15 17.68
N GLN A 776 13.50 -13.49 18.79
CA GLN A 776 14.42 -13.18 19.90
C GLN A 776 15.02 -14.44 20.55
N VAL A 777 14.29 -15.56 20.48
CA VAL A 777 14.69 -16.86 21.04
C VAL A 777 15.37 -17.70 19.96
N LEU A 778 14.72 -17.85 18.81
CA LEU A 778 15.18 -18.81 17.80
C LEU A 778 16.38 -18.32 16.99
N MET A 779 16.54 -17.01 16.74
CA MET A 779 17.73 -16.48 16.04
C MET A 779 19.02 -16.78 16.82
N PRO A 780 19.14 -16.51 18.13
CA PRO A 780 20.31 -16.92 18.92
C PRO A 780 20.55 -18.43 18.96
N ILE A 781 19.49 -19.24 19.05
CA ILE A 781 19.60 -20.71 19.07
C ILE A 781 20.16 -21.20 17.73
N ALA A 782 19.58 -20.75 16.61
CA ALA A 782 20.07 -21.07 15.28
C ALA A 782 21.52 -20.58 15.07
N GLY A 783 21.89 -19.42 15.60
CA GLY A 783 23.24 -18.88 15.48
C GLY A 783 24.31 -19.59 16.33
N SER A 784 23.91 -20.42 17.30
CA SER A 784 24.81 -21.14 18.21
C SER A 784 24.71 -22.68 18.11
N GLY A 785 23.62 -23.19 17.57
CA GLY A 785 23.35 -24.61 17.34
C GLY A 785 23.40 -25.00 15.86
N GLY A 786 23.03 -26.25 15.56
CA GLY A 786 22.84 -26.77 14.21
C GLY A 786 21.37 -26.84 13.81
N VAL A 787 21.09 -27.35 12.61
CA VAL A 787 19.72 -27.52 12.08
C VAL A 787 18.83 -28.39 12.98
N GLU A 788 19.43 -29.31 13.74
CA GLU A 788 18.75 -30.21 14.66
C GLU A 788 18.19 -29.51 15.90
N ALA A 789 18.63 -28.28 16.18
CA ALA A 789 18.15 -27.47 17.31
C ALA A 789 16.88 -26.67 16.97
N LEU A 790 16.39 -26.72 15.73
CA LEU A 790 15.23 -25.98 15.27
C LEU A 790 13.96 -26.82 15.42
N PRO A 791 12.96 -26.41 16.22
CA PRO A 791 11.68 -27.11 16.33
C PRO A 791 10.69 -26.70 15.21
N MET A 792 11.18 -26.08 14.13
CA MET A 792 10.31 -25.65 13.02
C MET A 792 9.85 -26.86 12.20
N GLN A 793 8.55 -26.93 11.96
CA GLN A 793 7.89 -28.04 11.28
C GLN A 793 7.49 -27.69 9.85
N ASN A 794 7.25 -26.41 9.55
CA ASN A 794 6.82 -25.96 8.23
C ASN A 794 7.43 -24.61 7.83
N ALA A 795 7.39 -24.31 6.53
CA ALA A 795 8.03 -23.11 5.98
C ALA A 795 7.28 -21.80 6.25
N HIS A 796 6.02 -21.86 6.71
CA HIS A 796 5.27 -20.68 7.12
C HIS A 796 5.77 -20.14 8.48
N GLN A 797 6.16 -21.02 9.40
CA GLN A 797 6.82 -20.62 10.65
C GLN A 797 8.12 -19.84 10.39
N LEU A 798 8.98 -20.35 9.50
CA LEU A 798 10.21 -19.67 9.11
C LEU A 798 9.93 -18.34 8.40
N HIS A 799 8.94 -18.29 7.50
CA HIS A 799 8.49 -17.05 6.86
C HIS A 799 8.12 -16.00 7.90
N ASN A 800 7.22 -16.32 8.83
CA ASN A 800 6.75 -15.38 9.84
C ASN A 800 7.89 -14.90 10.75
N LEU A 801 8.76 -15.81 11.18
CA LEU A 801 9.95 -15.48 11.96
C LEU A 801 10.88 -14.51 11.22
N LEU A 802 11.18 -14.79 9.95
CA LEU A 802 12.04 -13.93 9.13
C LEU A 802 11.42 -12.57 8.93
N HIS A 803 10.11 -12.50 8.67
CA HIS A 803 9.39 -11.25 8.52
C HIS A 803 9.51 -10.38 9.80
N GLN A 804 9.17 -10.96 10.96
CA GLN A 804 9.26 -10.26 12.25
C GLN A 804 10.69 -9.80 12.56
N TRP A 805 11.68 -10.68 12.36
CA TRP A 805 13.08 -10.35 12.56
C TRP A 805 13.56 -9.25 11.61
N MET A 806 13.22 -9.30 10.32
CA MET A 806 13.62 -8.28 9.34
C MET A 806 13.00 -6.92 9.64
N LEU A 807 11.71 -6.85 10.01
CA LEU A 807 11.09 -5.60 10.45
C LEU A 807 11.76 -5.04 11.70
N ALA A 808 12.11 -5.91 12.65
CA ALA A 808 12.82 -5.52 13.86
C ALA A 808 14.26 -5.06 13.57
N ARG A 809 14.96 -5.65 12.59
CA ARG A 809 16.38 -5.39 12.31
C ARG A 809 16.61 -4.27 11.31
N PHE A 810 15.75 -4.11 10.31
CA PHE A 810 15.92 -3.20 9.18
C PHE A 810 15.21 -1.86 9.35
N ARG A 811 14.97 -1.46 10.60
CA ARG A 811 14.33 -0.19 10.97
C ARG A 811 15.00 0.99 10.27
N ALA A 812 14.20 1.89 9.70
CA ALA A 812 14.71 3.15 9.19
C ALA A 812 15.10 4.08 10.36
N GLU A 813 16.32 4.60 10.32
CA GLU A 813 16.74 5.65 11.24
C GLU A 813 15.96 6.94 10.95
N ALA A 814 15.68 7.74 11.99
CA ALA A 814 15.01 9.02 11.83
C ALA A 814 16.01 10.13 11.40
N GLY A 815 16.67 9.93 10.25
CA GLY A 815 17.65 10.87 9.72
C GLY A 815 17.04 12.09 9.02
N ALA A 816 17.90 12.95 8.47
CA ALA A 816 17.52 14.22 7.86
C ALA A 816 16.66 14.06 6.60
N GLU A 817 16.61 12.87 6.00
CA GLU A 817 15.82 12.53 4.81
C GLU A 817 14.31 12.41 5.09
N LEU A 818 13.90 12.32 6.36
CA LEU A 818 12.49 12.39 6.76
C LEU A 818 12.02 13.83 6.96
N PRO A 819 10.73 14.16 6.78
CA PRO A 819 10.17 15.48 7.09
C PRO A 819 10.38 15.86 8.56
N GLY A 820 10.54 17.16 8.82
CA GLY A 820 10.74 17.67 10.18
C GLY A 820 9.65 17.26 11.16
N CYS A 821 8.39 17.39 10.74
CA CYS A 821 7.23 16.99 11.55
C CYS A 821 7.20 15.46 11.78
N LEU A 822 7.57 14.64 10.79
CA LEU A 822 7.61 13.18 10.97
C LEU A 822 8.66 12.75 12.00
N ARG A 823 9.85 13.37 12.01
CA ARG A 823 10.86 13.06 13.04
C ARG A 823 10.35 13.36 14.45
N GLN A 824 9.58 14.43 14.61
CA GLN A 824 8.92 14.75 15.87
C GLN A 824 7.86 13.71 16.23
N LEU A 825 7.03 13.31 15.27
CA LEU A 825 6.03 12.25 15.46
C LEU A 825 6.67 10.93 15.86
N LEU A 826 7.77 10.51 15.23
CA LEU A 826 8.51 9.31 15.62
C LEU A 826 9.06 9.40 17.06
N THR A 827 9.47 10.60 17.50
CA THR A 827 9.91 10.83 18.88
C THR A 827 8.75 10.74 19.87
N ILE A 828 7.56 11.21 19.50
CA ILE A 828 6.35 11.05 20.33
C ILE A 828 5.93 9.58 20.34
N ALA A 829 6.00 8.94 19.18
CA ALA A 829 5.74 7.53 19.02
C ALA A 829 6.73 6.66 19.75
N ASP A 830 7.96 7.08 20.07
CA ASP A 830 8.81 6.33 20.97
C ASP A 830 8.13 6.20 22.34
N GLY A 831 7.64 4.99 22.63
CA GLY A 831 7.00 4.63 23.91
C GLY A 831 8.00 4.40 25.03
N PHE A 832 7.49 4.09 26.22
CA PHE A 832 8.28 3.73 27.40
C PHE A 832 8.95 2.34 27.34
N GLY A 833 8.91 1.66 26.19
CA GLY A 833 9.32 0.26 26.00
C GLY A 833 10.82 -0.03 25.85
N ASP A 834 11.13 -1.29 25.58
CA ASP A 834 12.50 -1.81 25.42
C ASP A 834 13.15 -1.41 24.09
N ALA A 835 12.33 -1.14 23.06
CA ALA A 835 12.80 -0.77 21.72
C ALA A 835 12.18 0.55 21.21
N ARG A 836 12.85 1.22 20.27
CA ARG A 836 12.32 2.41 19.59
C ARG A 836 11.22 2.04 18.62
N SER A 837 10.22 2.91 18.51
CA SER A 837 9.27 2.84 17.40
C SER A 837 10.03 3.11 16.12
N CYS A 838 9.71 2.36 15.08
CA CYS A 838 10.32 2.58 13.77
C CYS A 838 9.26 2.97 12.76
N LEU A 839 9.70 3.74 11.78
CA LEU A 839 8.95 3.96 10.57
C LEU A 839 8.98 2.65 9.77
N LEU A 840 7.81 2.02 9.61
CA LEU A 840 7.66 0.85 8.74
C LEU A 840 7.46 1.31 7.31
N ARG A 841 6.49 2.19 7.11
CA ARG A 841 6.10 2.62 5.77
C ARG A 841 6.01 4.13 5.70
N LEU A 842 6.58 4.68 4.64
CA LEU A 842 6.38 6.07 4.27
C LEU A 842 6.16 6.14 2.76
N GLY A 843 4.89 6.07 2.38
CA GLY A 843 4.45 6.26 1.00
C GLY A 843 4.02 7.70 0.75
N ARG A 844 3.32 7.91 -0.37
CA ARG A 844 2.80 9.23 -0.75
C ARG A 844 1.55 9.65 0.04
N SER A 845 0.73 8.67 0.42
CA SER A 845 -0.55 8.87 1.09
C SER A 845 -0.71 8.02 2.35
N VAL A 846 0.36 7.32 2.76
CA VAL A 846 0.32 6.38 3.88
C VAL A 846 1.60 6.54 4.71
N LEU A 847 1.41 6.55 6.03
CA LEU A 847 2.46 6.54 7.02
C LEU A 847 2.16 5.42 8.02
N GLU A 848 3.10 4.49 8.22
CA GLU A 848 2.98 3.42 9.20
C GLU A 848 4.14 3.45 10.19
N ILE A 849 3.82 3.52 11.49
CA ILE A 849 4.79 3.53 12.59
C ILE A 849 4.57 2.27 13.43
N SER A 850 5.60 1.43 13.55
CA SER A 850 5.56 0.24 14.41
C SER A 850 5.61 0.61 15.88
N LEU A 851 4.89 -0.17 16.70
CA LEU A 851 4.93 -0.10 18.15
C LEU A 851 5.61 -1.36 18.70
N PRO A 852 6.74 -1.22 19.40
CA PRO A 852 7.52 -2.36 19.88
C PRO A 852 6.95 -2.99 21.18
N MET A 853 5.62 -3.01 21.33
CA MET A 853 4.93 -3.32 22.60
C MET A 853 4.34 -4.74 22.65
N VAL A 854 4.33 -5.50 21.55
CA VAL A 854 3.60 -6.77 21.48
C VAL A 854 4.34 -7.79 20.65
N VAL A 855 4.08 -9.06 20.95
CA VAL A 855 4.57 -10.26 20.26
C VAL A 855 3.99 -10.34 18.83
N HIS A 856 2.85 -9.69 18.60
CA HIS A 856 2.17 -9.55 17.30
C HIS A 856 2.13 -8.08 16.85
N LYS A 857 1.95 -7.84 15.55
CA LYS A 857 2.12 -6.52 14.92
C LYS A 857 1.14 -5.49 15.50
N ALA A 858 1.66 -4.48 16.21
CA ALA A 858 0.93 -3.24 16.53
C ALA A 858 1.56 -2.08 15.77
N SER A 859 0.75 -1.31 15.03
CA SER A 859 1.21 -0.14 14.29
C SER A 859 0.17 0.98 14.25
N PHE A 860 0.66 2.22 14.13
CA PHE A 860 -0.16 3.37 13.78
C PHE A 860 -0.11 3.54 12.26
N LEU A 861 -1.25 3.33 11.59
CA LEU A 861 -1.39 3.51 10.16
C LEU A 861 -2.22 4.78 9.87
N PHE A 862 -1.57 5.81 9.33
CA PHE A 862 -2.23 7.04 8.91
C PHE A 862 -2.41 7.08 7.40
N ASP A 863 -3.58 7.51 6.95
CA ASP A 863 -3.82 8.00 5.59
C ASP A 863 -4.21 9.51 5.61
N ASP A 864 -4.80 10.02 4.53
CA ASP A 864 -5.19 11.44 4.43
C ASP A 864 -6.43 11.81 5.27
N ARG A 865 -7.13 10.84 5.87
CA ARG A 865 -8.44 11.02 6.52
C ARG A 865 -8.54 10.38 7.91
N GLU A 866 -7.88 9.26 8.13
CA GLU A 866 -8.02 8.48 9.36
C GLU A 866 -6.70 7.90 9.86
N LEU A 867 -6.69 7.63 11.16
CA LEU A 867 -5.72 6.77 11.83
C LEU A 867 -6.38 5.42 12.08
N THR A 868 -5.77 4.36 11.57
CA THR A 868 -6.10 2.98 11.92
C THR A 868 -5.05 2.41 12.86
N VAL A 869 -5.52 1.74 13.90
CA VAL A 869 -4.67 1.05 14.86
C VAL A 869 -5.18 -0.36 15.04
N GLU A 870 -4.24 -1.30 15.00
CA GLU A 870 -4.46 -2.70 15.32
C GLU A 870 -3.73 -2.99 16.63
N PHE A 871 -4.46 -3.56 17.59
CA PHE A 871 -3.89 -4.02 18.85
C PHE A 871 -4.42 -5.42 19.15
N ALA A 872 -3.51 -6.38 19.21
CA ALA A 872 -3.83 -7.77 19.52
C ALA A 872 -3.44 -8.10 20.96
N GLU A 873 -4.23 -8.96 21.60
CA GLU A 873 -3.80 -9.67 22.80
C GLU A 873 -2.70 -10.69 22.48
N LEU A 874 -2.14 -11.28 23.54
CA LEU A 874 -1.27 -12.44 23.37
C LEU A 874 -2.07 -13.63 22.79
N PRO A 875 -1.43 -14.52 22.01
CA PRO A 875 -2.06 -15.75 21.55
C PRO A 875 -2.68 -16.53 22.71
N ASP A 876 -3.80 -17.20 22.44
CA ASP A 876 -4.50 -18.08 23.39
C ASP A 876 -5.16 -17.39 24.59
N ALA A 877 -5.21 -16.05 24.63
CA ALA A 877 -6.00 -15.34 25.63
C ALA A 877 -7.48 -15.78 25.54
N PRO A 878 -8.06 -16.37 26.61
CA PRO A 878 -9.46 -16.77 26.60
C PRO A 878 -10.36 -15.53 26.52
N GLU A 879 -11.58 -15.68 25.98
CA GLU A 879 -12.50 -14.54 25.82
C GLU A 879 -12.81 -13.84 27.14
N GLU A 880 -12.74 -14.58 28.25
CA GLU A 880 -12.97 -14.11 29.61
C GLU A 880 -11.84 -13.21 30.15
N GLU A 881 -10.62 -13.27 29.59
CA GLU A 881 -9.41 -12.58 30.08
C GLU A 881 -8.90 -11.48 29.13
N ILE A 882 -9.81 -10.84 28.38
CA ILE A 882 -9.48 -9.75 27.42
C ILE A 882 -9.72 -8.36 28.00
N GLY A 883 -9.64 -8.20 29.33
CA GLY A 883 -9.97 -6.98 30.04
C GLY A 883 -9.22 -5.72 29.54
N ARG A 884 -7.98 -5.87 29.09
CA ARG A 884 -7.23 -4.76 28.46
C ARG A 884 -7.91 -4.23 27.19
N LEU A 885 -8.38 -5.11 26.31
CA LEU A 885 -9.10 -4.69 25.10
C LEU A 885 -10.40 -3.97 25.46
N LEU A 886 -11.10 -4.43 26.51
CA LEU A 886 -12.32 -3.78 27.01
C LEU A 886 -12.04 -2.37 27.54
N VAL A 887 -10.96 -2.19 28.30
CA VAL A 887 -10.55 -0.87 28.80
C VAL A 887 -10.14 0.06 27.66
N PHE A 888 -9.41 -0.43 26.66
CA PHE A 888 -9.09 0.35 25.45
C PHE A 888 -10.34 0.75 24.68
N GLU A 889 -11.30 -0.15 24.53
CA GLU A 889 -12.59 0.13 23.90
C GLU A 889 -13.34 1.24 24.67
N ALA A 890 -13.37 1.15 26.00
CA ALA A 890 -13.99 2.14 26.87
C ALA A 890 -13.33 3.53 26.74
N LEU A 891 -12.01 3.60 26.89
CA LEU A 891 -11.26 4.86 26.78
C LEU A 891 -11.36 5.46 25.38
N ALA A 892 -11.28 4.65 24.33
CA ALA A 892 -11.42 5.11 22.96
C ALA A 892 -12.80 5.71 22.69
N ARG A 893 -13.88 5.11 23.23
CA ARG A 893 -15.23 5.72 23.17
C ARG A 893 -15.26 7.04 23.93
N ARG A 894 -14.71 7.09 25.15
CA ARG A 894 -14.66 8.32 25.96
C ARG A 894 -13.87 9.44 25.30
N ILE A 895 -12.78 9.16 24.59
CA ILE A 895 -12.06 10.16 23.79
C ILE A 895 -12.99 10.83 22.77
N GLY A 896 -13.81 10.05 22.05
CA GLY A 896 -14.77 10.60 21.10
C GLY A 896 -15.87 11.47 21.75
N GLU A 897 -16.20 11.20 23.01
CA GLU A 897 -17.16 12.00 23.79
C GLU A 897 -16.54 13.28 24.38
N TRP A 898 -15.31 13.19 24.89
CA TRP A 898 -14.56 14.32 25.44
C TRP A 898 -14.14 15.31 24.35
N GLU A 899 -13.89 14.81 23.13
CA GLU A 899 -13.41 15.58 21.99
C GLU A 899 -14.29 15.35 20.75
N PRO A 900 -15.46 16.03 20.65
CA PRO A 900 -16.47 15.80 19.61
C PRO A 900 -15.99 16.06 18.16
N ALA A 901 -14.83 16.69 18.01
CA ALA A 901 -14.15 16.86 16.72
C ALA A 901 -13.75 15.51 16.09
N TRP A 902 -13.74 14.42 16.86
CA TRP A 902 -13.33 13.09 16.44
C TRP A 902 -14.50 12.10 16.43
N ARG A 903 -14.51 11.25 15.41
CA ARG A 903 -15.36 10.07 15.32
C ARG A 903 -14.48 8.85 15.50
N VAL A 904 -14.78 8.07 16.54
CA VAL A 904 -14.09 6.83 16.86
C VAL A 904 -14.97 5.64 16.46
N SER A 905 -14.40 4.71 15.70
CA SER A 905 -15.05 3.43 15.39
C SER A 905 -14.17 2.28 15.85
N LEU A 906 -14.79 1.25 16.41
CA LEU A 906 -14.13 0.14 17.08
C LEU A 906 -14.69 -1.17 16.52
N ASN A 907 -13.83 -2.16 16.34
CA ASN A 907 -14.21 -3.52 16.00
C ASN A 907 -13.29 -4.49 16.72
N ARG A 908 -13.84 -5.32 17.61
CA ARG A 908 -13.09 -6.37 18.31
C ARG A 908 -13.44 -7.71 17.69
N VAL A 909 -12.44 -8.46 17.24
CA VAL A 909 -12.62 -9.76 16.57
C VAL A 909 -11.55 -10.74 17.03
N CYS A 910 -11.93 -12.02 17.16
CA CYS A 910 -10.96 -13.10 17.32
C CYS A 910 -10.53 -13.58 15.93
N VAL A 911 -9.24 -13.43 15.61
CA VAL A 911 -8.64 -13.86 14.33
C VAL A 911 -7.59 -14.91 14.66
N LEU A 912 -7.80 -16.14 14.20
CA LEU A 912 -6.89 -17.27 14.43
C LEU A 912 -6.55 -17.46 15.93
N GLY A 913 -7.57 -17.44 16.80
CA GLY A 913 -7.37 -17.60 18.25
C GLY A 913 -6.85 -16.35 18.97
N THR A 914 -6.48 -15.29 18.26
CA THR A 914 -5.99 -14.04 18.86
C THR A 914 -7.06 -12.95 18.86
N TRP A 915 -7.44 -12.46 20.03
CA TRP A 915 -8.35 -11.32 20.16
C TRP A 915 -7.68 -10.03 19.73
N THR A 916 -8.30 -9.32 18.79
CA THR A 916 -7.74 -8.11 18.18
C THR A 916 -8.76 -6.97 18.21
N LEU A 917 -8.32 -5.80 18.66
CA LEU A 917 -9.05 -4.55 18.60
C LEU A 917 -8.57 -3.71 17.41
N PHE A 918 -9.49 -3.44 16.49
CA PHE A 918 -9.32 -2.48 15.40
C PHE A 918 -9.96 -1.15 15.80
N LEU A 919 -9.13 -0.14 15.99
CA LEU A 919 -9.54 1.23 16.26
C LEU A 919 -9.35 2.07 15.00
N ARG A 920 -10.36 2.88 14.66
CA ARG A 920 -10.21 3.95 13.66
C ARG A 920 -10.65 5.28 14.24
N VAL A 921 -9.83 6.31 13.99
CA VAL A 921 -10.08 7.68 14.44
C VAL A 921 -10.03 8.60 13.23
N ARG A 922 -11.12 9.32 12.98
CA ARG A 922 -11.23 10.32 11.89
C ARG A 922 -11.91 11.59 12.36
N ARG A 923 -11.79 12.67 11.60
CA ARG A 923 -12.50 13.92 11.90
C ARG A 923 -14.02 13.74 11.73
N SER A 924 -14.80 14.36 12.59
CA SER A 924 -16.27 14.31 12.54
C SER A 924 -16.86 15.06 11.33
N ASP A 925 -16.12 16.03 10.77
CA ASP A 925 -16.47 16.79 9.57
C ASP A 925 -16.10 16.07 8.25
N ASP A 926 -15.49 14.88 8.33
CA ASP A 926 -14.99 14.09 7.21
C ASP A 926 -13.99 14.85 6.30
N GLU A 927 -13.36 15.93 6.80
CA GLU A 927 -12.24 16.62 6.15
C GLU A 927 -10.92 15.81 6.26
N ARG A 928 -9.90 16.23 5.50
CA ARG A 928 -8.55 15.67 5.60
C ARG A 928 -7.89 15.98 6.95
N LEU A 929 -7.00 15.10 7.37
CA LEU A 929 -6.19 15.30 8.57
C LEU A 929 -5.26 16.52 8.42
N ARG A 930 -5.10 17.26 9.51
CA ARG A 930 -4.19 18.41 9.66
C ARG A 930 -2.97 18.00 10.49
N ALA A 931 -1.91 18.81 10.49
CA ALA A 931 -0.66 18.43 11.19
C ALA A 931 -0.87 18.28 12.70
N GLY A 932 -1.70 19.15 13.30
CA GLY A 932 -2.10 19.03 14.71
C GLY A 932 -2.90 17.78 15.01
N ASP A 933 -3.68 17.29 14.04
CA ASP A 933 -4.55 16.12 14.18
C ASP A 933 -3.73 14.85 14.40
N VAL A 934 -2.77 14.59 13.50
CA VAL A 934 -1.88 13.41 13.57
C VAL A 934 -1.12 13.37 14.89
N ARG A 935 -0.60 14.53 15.31
CA ARG A 935 0.11 14.67 16.57
C ARG A 935 -0.77 14.35 17.77
N GLN A 936 -1.98 14.92 17.82
CA GLN A 936 -2.90 14.75 18.93
C GLN A 936 -3.37 13.30 19.07
N MET A 937 -3.77 12.67 17.97
CA MET A 937 -4.18 11.27 17.95
C MET A 937 -3.08 10.35 18.47
N LEU A 938 -1.85 10.57 18.02
CA LEU A 938 -0.70 9.76 18.42
C LEU A 938 -0.44 9.88 19.93
N ILE A 939 -0.55 11.09 20.49
CA ILE A 939 -0.40 11.31 21.94
C ILE A 939 -1.48 10.55 22.71
N TRP A 940 -2.75 10.67 22.32
CA TRP A 940 -3.84 9.97 23.02
C TRP A 940 -3.65 8.46 23.01
N LEU A 941 -3.32 7.90 21.86
CA LEU A 941 -3.10 6.46 21.75
C LEU A 941 -1.84 6.01 22.48
N ARG A 942 -0.82 6.86 22.55
CA ARG A 942 0.32 6.60 23.42
C ARG A 942 -0.03 6.66 24.89
N VAL A 943 -0.96 7.50 25.33
CA VAL A 943 -1.49 7.40 26.70
C VAL A 943 -2.15 6.04 26.92
N LEU A 944 -3.01 5.59 26.00
CA LEU A 944 -3.68 4.29 26.13
C LEU A 944 -2.66 3.14 26.23
N PHE A 945 -1.74 3.06 25.28
CA PHE A 945 -0.81 1.93 25.21
C PHE A 945 0.29 1.98 26.26
N ASP A 946 0.86 3.16 26.50
CA ASP A 946 1.97 3.28 27.44
C ASP A 946 1.51 3.19 28.91
N THR A 947 0.20 3.10 29.20
CA THR A 947 -0.36 2.90 30.55
C THR A 947 -0.84 1.47 30.85
N ALA A 948 -0.78 0.58 29.86
CA ALA A 948 -1.34 -0.77 29.91
C ALA A 948 -0.29 -1.88 29.94
N TYR A 949 0.94 -1.56 30.36
CA TYR A 949 2.08 -2.44 30.13
C TYR A 949 2.04 -3.70 30.99
N ASP A 950 1.64 -3.57 32.25
CA ASP A 950 1.40 -4.67 33.20
C ASP A 950 -0.06 -5.17 33.20
N PHE A 951 -0.83 -4.78 32.19
CA PHE A 951 -2.26 -5.01 32.12
C PHE A 951 -2.59 -6.04 31.02
N SER A 952 -2.24 -7.31 31.21
CA SER A 952 -2.53 -8.41 30.25
C SER A 952 -3.21 -9.56 30.98
N TYR A 953 -4.04 -10.36 30.29
CA TYR A 953 -4.81 -11.47 30.89
C TYR A 953 -5.64 -11.04 32.10
N VAL A 954 -6.34 -9.92 31.96
CA VAL A 954 -7.20 -9.36 33.02
C VAL A 954 -8.61 -9.87 32.80
N ASP A 955 -9.22 -10.41 33.86
CA ASP A 955 -10.61 -10.86 33.84
C ASP A 955 -11.56 -9.73 33.43
N ASN A 956 -12.50 -10.04 32.54
CA ASN A 956 -13.47 -9.07 32.04
C ASN A 956 -14.34 -8.47 33.17
N GLU A 957 -14.61 -9.25 34.22
CA GLU A 957 -15.39 -8.82 35.39
C GLU A 957 -14.69 -7.70 36.18
N GLU A 958 -13.36 -7.69 36.23
CA GLU A 958 -12.59 -6.66 36.95
C GLU A 958 -12.68 -5.27 36.28
N VAL A 959 -13.08 -5.23 35.00
CA VAL A 959 -13.07 -3.99 34.20
C VAL A 959 -14.44 -3.63 33.62
N GLU A 960 -15.51 -4.33 34.01
CA GLU A 960 -16.87 -4.13 33.47
C GLU A 960 -17.33 -2.66 33.63
N GLU A 961 -16.95 -2.02 34.73
CA GLU A 961 -17.33 -0.63 35.05
C GLU A 961 -16.40 0.43 34.42
N ALA A 962 -15.34 0.04 33.70
CA ALA A 962 -14.33 0.97 33.19
C ALA A 962 -14.92 2.11 32.35
N TYR A 963 -15.91 1.81 31.48
CA TYR A 963 -16.58 2.84 30.70
C TYR A 963 -17.32 3.85 31.58
N ALA A 964 -18.04 3.41 32.62
CA ALA A 964 -18.72 4.30 33.56
C ALA A 964 -17.71 5.14 34.35
N LEU A 965 -16.70 4.49 34.94
CA LEU A 965 -15.65 5.11 35.74
C LEU A 965 -15.00 6.29 35.02
N PHE A 966 -14.48 6.09 33.81
CA PHE A 966 -13.79 7.16 33.09
C PHE A 966 -14.73 8.30 32.67
N GLY A 967 -16.05 8.11 32.68
CA GLY A 967 -17.01 9.18 32.42
C GLY A 967 -17.17 10.19 33.55
N GLU A 968 -16.74 9.84 34.77
CA GLU A 968 -16.95 10.64 35.97
C GLU A 968 -15.78 11.60 36.25
N SER A 969 -16.06 12.70 36.95
CA SER A 969 -15.00 13.59 37.43
C SER A 969 -14.13 12.85 38.46
N PRO A 970 -12.79 12.93 38.40
CA PRO A 970 -11.97 13.86 37.59
C PRO A 970 -11.32 13.27 36.33
N TRP A 971 -11.70 12.07 35.90
CA TRP A 971 -11.00 11.29 34.88
C TRP A 971 -10.84 11.97 33.50
N PRO A 972 -11.84 12.72 32.97
CA PRO A 972 -11.67 13.44 31.72
C PRO A 972 -10.53 14.47 31.76
N ASP A 973 -10.38 15.16 32.89
CA ASP A 973 -9.32 16.16 33.06
C ASP A 973 -7.96 15.48 33.28
N LEU A 974 -7.92 14.42 34.10
CA LEU A 974 -6.70 13.63 34.31
C LEU A 974 -6.15 13.04 33.01
N PHE A 975 -7.01 12.53 32.13
CA PHE A 975 -6.59 12.03 30.83
C PHE A 975 -5.88 13.11 29.99
N ARG A 976 -6.41 14.35 29.99
CA ARG A 976 -5.77 15.49 29.31
C ARG A 976 -4.41 15.81 29.93
N PHE A 977 -4.30 15.82 31.26
CA PHE A 977 -3.01 16.04 31.93
C PHE A 977 -2.00 14.91 31.66
N TYR A 978 -2.46 13.66 31.54
CA TYR A 978 -1.61 12.54 31.16
C TYR A 978 -1.15 12.63 29.70
N ALA A 979 -1.99 13.14 28.79
CA ALA A 979 -1.58 13.44 27.42
C ALA A 979 -0.48 14.53 27.38
N ASP A 980 -0.67 15.63 28.12
CA ASP A 980 0.32 16.70 28.23
C ASP A 980 1.63 16.21 28.88
N TYR A 981 1.52 15.40 29.93
CA TYR A 981 2.65 14.74 30.57
C TYR A 981 3.41 13.88 29.56
N ARG A 982 2.70 13.01 28.82
CA ARG A 982 3.30 12.09 27.87
C ARG A 982 4.05 12.79 26.75
N GLU A 983 3.54 13.93 26.30
CA GLU A 983 4.19 14.79 25.32
C GLU A 983 5.50 15.42 25.86
N ALA A 984 5.48 15.87 27.11
CA ALA A 984 6.60 16.54 27.75
C ALA A 984 7.77 15.60 28.08
N ILE A 985 7.49 14.34 28.38
CA ILE A 985 8.49 13.33 28.73
C ILE A 985 9.35 12.93 27.54
N ASP A 986 10.64 12.68 27.78
CA ASP A 986 11.56 12.16 26.77
C ASP A 986 12.69 11.34 27.39
N PHE A 987 12.77 10.11 26.88
CA PHE A 987 13.74 9.08 27.26
C PHE A 987 14.72 8.74 26.13
N SER A 988 14.75 9.53 25.05
CA SER A 988 15.54 9.24 23.84
C SER A 988 17.05 9.11 24.12
N MET A 989 17.58 9.88 25.07
CA MET A 989 19.01 9.92 25.41
C MET A 989 19.45 8.83 26.40
N GLN A 990 18.53 8.34 27.23
CA GLN A 990 18.74 7.27 28.20
C GLN A 990 17.39 6.70 28.65
N ARG A 991 17.08 5.48 28.20
CA ARG A 991 15.81 4.82 28.53
C ARG A 991 15.74 4.41 29.99
N ALA A 992 14.52 4.35 30.51
CA ALA A 992 14.21 3.73 31.80
C ALA A 992 13.50 2.40 31.53
N THR A 993 13.68 1.43 32.42
CA THR A 993 12.92 0.17 32.37
C THR A 993 11.44 0.48 32.55
N VAL A 994 10.60 -0.02 31.65
CA VAL A 994 9.15 0.29 31.59
C VAL A 994 8.46 0.04 32.93
N TYR A 995 8.72 -1.12 33.54
CA TYR A 995 8.15 -1.57 34.82
C TYR A 995 8.49 -0.65 36.01
N ALA A 996 9.48 0.24 35.87
CA ALA A 996 9.86 1.18 36.92
C ALA A 996 9.16 2.55 36.81
N LEU A 997 8.31 2.75 35.79
CA LEU A 997 7.62 4.02 35.55
C LEU A 997 6.18 3.94 36.04
N PRO A 998 5.74 4.82 36.96
CA PRO A 998 4.35 4.84 37.42
C PRO A 998 3.32 5.00 36.30
N PHE A 999 3.69 5.67 35.21
CA PHE A 999 2.82 5.82 34.05
C PHE A 999 2.52 4.47 33.37
N ALA A 1000 3.45 3.52 33.39
CA ALA A 1000 3.31 2.22 32.74
C ALA A 1000 2.25 1.32 33.39
N THR A 1001 1.98 1.56 34.68
CA THR A 1001 1.10 0.76 35.52
C THR A 1001 -0.20 1.49 35.86
N THR A 1002 -0.47 2.62 35.22
CA THR A 1002 -1.62 3.47 35.56
C THR A 1002 -2.95 2.76 35.35
N LEU A 1003 -3.14 2.00 34.25
CA LEU A 1003 -4.42 1.30 34.05
C LEU A 1003 -4.61 0.16 35.04
N ALA A 1004 -3.58 -0.64 35.31
CA ALA A 1004 -3.64 -1.65 36.37
C ALA A 1004 -4.01 -1.03 37.71
N SER A 1005 -3.31 0.04 38.10
CA SER A 1005 -3.53 0.74 39.38
C SER A 1005 -4.93 1.35 39.50
N VAL A 1006 -5.48 1.92 38.43
CA VAL A 1006 -6.78 2.61 38.47
C VAL A 1006 -7.95 1.65 38.29
N CYS A 1007 -7.80 0.61 37.46
CA CYS A 1007 -8.89 -0.33 37.21
C CYS A 1007 -9.00 -1.41 38.28
N GLN A 1008 -7.88 -1.91 38.82
CA GLN A 1008 -7.87 -3.08 39.72
C GLN A 1008 -7.74 -2.73 41.21
N ASP A 1009 -7.20 -1.55 41.56
CA ASP A 1009 -7.02 -1.12 42.95
C ASP A 1009 -7.89 0.10 43.26
N GLU A 1010 -9.03 -0.15 43.90
CA GLU A 1010 -9.98 0.88 44.30
C GLU A 1010 -9.37 1.91 45.25
N ALA A 1011 -8.48 1.50 46.17
CA ALA A 1011 -7.87 2.42 47.13
C ALA A 1011 -6.89 3.39 46.44
N VAL A 1012 -6.10 2.89 45.48
CA VAL A 1012 -5.22 3.74 44.66
C VAL A 1012 -6.05 4.71 43.80
N ARG A 1013 -7.13 4.21 43.19
CA ARG A 1013 -8.06 4.99 42.39
C ARG A 1013 -8.66 6.16 43.17
N GLU A 1014 -9.21 5.90 44.36
CA GLU A 1014 -9.79 6.92 45.24
C GLU A 1014 -8.73 7.93 45.71
N ALA A 1015 -7.55 7.45 46.12
CA ALA A 1015 -6.48 8.32 46.58
C ALA A 1015 -6.04 9.34 45.51
N VAL A 1016 -5.95 8.91 44.24
CA VAL A 1016 -5.61 9.80 43.12
C VAL A 1016 -6.73 10.82 42.85
N ALA A 1017 -7.99 10.37 42.86
CA ALA A 1017 -9.13 11.25 42.61
C ALA A 1017 -9.26 12.32 43.72
N ASP A 1018 -9.18 11.92 44.98
CA ASP A 1018 -9.27 12.83 46.14
C ASP A 1018 -8.10 13.80 46.20
N ALA A 1019 -6.88 13.33 45.90
CA ALA A 1019 -5.70 14.17 45.82
C ALA A 1019 -5.86 15.26 44.74
N TYR A 1020 -6.38 14.90 43.56
CA TYR A 1020 -6.65 15.85 42.49
C TYR A 1020 -7.68 16.91 42.92
N LEU A 1021 -8.81 16.46 43.50
CA LEU A 1021 -9.89 17.35 43.94
C LEU A 1021 -9.47 18.28 45.09
N SER A 1022 -8.52 17.85 45.92
CA SER A 1022 -7.95 18.64 47.02
C SER A 1022 -6.94 19.72 46.57
N GLY A 1023 -6.53 19.70 45.29
CA GLY A 1023 -5.55 20.62 44.72
C GLY A 1023 -4.11 20.35 45.17
N PHE A 1024 -3.16 21.18 44.72
CA PHE A 1024 -1.72 20.93 44.86
C PHE A 1024 -1.25 20.64 46.29
N GLU A 1025 -1.66 21.43 47.29
CA GLU A 1025 -1.20 21.22 48.68
C GLU A 1025 -1.78 19.93 49.27
N GLY A 1026 -3.02 19.59 48.94
CA GLY A 1026 -3.64 18.33 49.37
C GLY A 1026 -2.96 17.12 48.72
N ALA A 1027 -2.73 17.16 47.42
CA ALA A 1027 -2.01 16.11 46.70
C ALA A 1027 -0.56 15.95 47.18
N TRP A 1028 0.13 17.05 47.47
CA TRP A 1028 1.49 17.03 48.00
C TRP A 1028 1.56 16.38 49.38
N GLN A 1029 0.60 16.71 50.26
CA GLN A 1029 0.53 16.12 51.59
C GLN A 1029 0.19 14.63 51.52
N ALA A 1030 -0.82 14.25 50.73
CA ALA A 1030 -1.18 12.84 50.52
C ALA A 1030 0.00 12.02 50.02
N PHE A 1031 0.76 12.54 49.04
CA PHE A 1031 1.97 11.91 48.54
C PHE A 1031 3.02 11.68 49.64
N LEU A 1032 3.27 12.68 50.50
CA LEU A 1032 4.22 12.53 51.60
C LEU A 1032 3.74 11.54 52.66
N ASP A 1033 2.46 11.55 52.99
CA ASP A 1033 1.87 10.64 53.97
C ASP A 1033 1.98 9.19 53.48
N THR A 1034 1.64 8.91 52.22
CA THR A 1034 1.81 7.57 51.62
C THR A 1034 3.28 7.14 51.58
N CYS A 1035 4.21 8.03 51.26
CA CYS A 1035 5.65 7.70 51.31
C CYS A 1035 6.14 7.43 52.74
N ALA A 1036 5.64 8.17 53.73
CA ALA A 1036 6.00 7.97 55.14
C ALA A 1036 5.44 6.65 55.69
N GLU A 1037 4.28 6.20 55.21
CA GLU A 1037 3.74 4.86 55.51
C GLU A 1037 4.59 3.76 54.87
N LEU A 1038 5.01 3.94 53.61
CA LEU A 1038 5.87 2.99 52.89
C LEU A 1038 7.27 2.83 53.53
N GLU A 1039 7.73 3.82 54.28
CA GLU A 1039 8.98 3.80 55.04
C GLU A 1039 8.90 2.97 56.32
N GLN A 1040 7.70 2.61 56.78
CA GLN A 1040 7.53 1.76 57.95
C GLN A 1040 7.80 0.28 57.58
N PRO A 1041 8.41 -0.50 58.49
CA PRO A 1041 8.62 -1.92 58.26
C PRO A 1041 7.28 -2.66 58.24
N ASP A 1042 6.82 -3.05 57.05
CA ASP A 1042 5.62 -3.87 56.84
C ASP A 1042 5.91 -5.36 57.01
N GLU A 1043 5.00 -6.08 57.68
CA GLU A 1043 5.00 -7.56 57.74
C GLU A 1043 4.14 -8.20 56.63
N ASP A 1044 3.29 -7.42 55.93
CA ASP A 1044 2.42 -7.87 54.84
C ASP A 1044 2.88 -7.32 53.47
N VAL A 1045 3.18 -8.24 52.54
CA VAL A 1045 3.68 -7.94 51.19
C VAL A 1045 2.60 -7.30 50.30
N GLY A 1046 1.32 -7.62 50.53
CA GLY A 1046 0.20 -7.10 49.74
C GLY A 1046 -0.05 -5.60 49.98
N ASP A 1047 -0.14 -5.22 51.25
CA ASP A 1047 -0.29 -3.83 51.69
C ASP A 1047 0.88 -2.95 51.22
N TRP A 1048 2.09 -3.49 51.22
CA TRP A 1048 3.27 -2.77 50.75
C TRP A 1048 3.19 -2.49 49.23
N SER A 1049 2.74 -3.45 48.42
CA SER A 1049 2.61 -3.32 46.97
C SER A 1049 1.60 -2.23 46.58
N SER A 1050 0.42 -2.22 47.20
CA SER A 1050 -0.59 -1.18 46.96
C SER A 1050 -0.11 0.20 47.41
N ARG A 1051 0.55 0.33 48.57
CA ARG A 1051 1.15 1.62 49.02
C ARG A 1051 2.24 2.12 48.07
N TYR A 1052 3.05 1.20 47.54
CA TYR A 1052 4.09 1.51 46.56
C TYR A 1052 3.51 2.01 45.23
N ALA A 1053 2.42 1.40 44.77
CA ALA A 1053 1.66 1.84 43.59
C ALA A 1053 1.00 3.22 43.84
N ALA A 1054 0.33 3.41 44.97
CA ALA A 1054 -0.28 4.68 45.37
C ALA A 1054 0.74 5.84 45.38
N ALA A 1055 1.90 5.65 46.02
CA ALA A 1055 2.96 6.66 46.04
C ALA A 1055 3.48 6.99 44.63
N GLY A 1056 3.58 5.98 43.76
CA GLY A 1056 3.92 6.16 42.35
C GLY A 1056 2.88 6.99 41.59
N GLN A 1057 1.59 6.65 41.71
CA GLN A 1057 0.50 7.34 41.01
C GLN A 1057 0.29 8.77 41.52
N LEU A 1058 0.43 9.02 42.83
CA LEU A 1058 0.39 10.38 43.40
C LEU A 1058 1.59 11.23 42.94
N GLY A 1059 2.79 10.63 42.88
CA GLY A 1059 3.96 11.29 42.29
C GLY A 1059 3.78 11.63 40.81
N LEU A 1060 3.14 10.73 40.04
CA LEU A 1060 2.76 10.98 38.65
C LEU A 1060 1.72 12.09 38.53
N LEU A 1061 0.69 12.09 39.37
CA LEU A 1061 -0.35 13.13 39.41
C LEU A 1061 0.29 14.52 39.60
N LEU A 1062 1.18 14.67 40.58
CA LEU A 1062 1.92 15.91 40.84
C LEU A 1062 2.75 16.33 39.62
N ALA A 1063 3.41 15.37 38.97
CA ALA A 1063 4.23 15.61 37.79
C ALA A 1063 3.41 15.94 36.53
N ALA A 1064 2.18 15.44 36.41
CA ALA A 1064 1.30 15.68 35.28
C ALA A 1064 0.56 17.01 35.40
N VAL A 1065 -0.07 17.28 36.55
CA VAL A 1065 -0.96 18.43 36.77
C VAL A 1065 -0.19 19.68 37.22
N TRP A 1066 0.80 19.52 38.11
CA TRP A 1066 1.51 20.64 38.75
C TRP A 1066 3.05 20.56 38.63
N PRO A 1067 3.62 20.32 37.43
CA PRO A 1067 5.04 20.02 37.26
C PRO A 1067 5.99 21.10 37.81
N ARG A 1068 5.70 22.38 37.53
CA ARG A 1068 6.55 23.50 38.00
C ARG A 1068 6.47 23.69 39.52
N GLN A 1069 5.29 23.52 40.12
CA GLN A 1069 5.10 23.65 41.56
C GLN A 1069 5.77 22.51 42.31
N ALA A 1070 5.66 21.27 41.81
CA ALA A 1070 6.35 20.11 42.34
C ALA A 1070 7.87 20.29 42.31
N LEU A 1071 8.43 20.76 41.18
CA LEU A 1071 9.86 21.02 41.05
C LEU A 1071 10.33 22.13 42.02
N ALA A 1072 9.56 23.22 42.12
CA ALA A 1072 9.86 24.30 43.05
C ALA A 1072 9.83 23.83 44.51
N ARG A 1073 8.88 22.95 44.88
CA ARG A 1073 8.76 22.39 46.24
C ARG A 1073 9.95 21.48 46.58
N LEU A 1074 10.40 20.63 45.65
CA LEU A 1074 11.62 19.82 45.82
C LEU A 1074 12.89 20.66 45.99
N ALA A 1075 12.93 21.85 45.37
CA ALA A 1075 14.05 22.77 45.53
C ALA A 1075 14.02 23.56 46.85
N GLN A 1076 12.86 23.62 47.53
CA GLN A 1076 12.69 24.35 48.80
C GLN A 1076 13.02 23.47 50.01
N ALA A 1077 12.61 22.21 50.00
CA ALA A 1077 12.81 21.28 51.10
C ALA A 1077 13.23 19.89 50.60
N PRO A 1078 14.23 19.26 51.24
CA PRO A 1078 14.57 17.87 50.93
C PRO A 1078 13.41 16.95 51.31
N VAL A 1079 13.21 15.91 50.52
CA VAL A 1079 12.28 14.80 50.79
C VAL A 1079 13.09 13.55 51.14
N SER A 1080 12.43 12.51 51.63
CA SER A 1080 13.07 11.22 51.85
C SER A 1080 13.54 10.58 50.54
N ASP A 1081 14.41 9.57 50.64
CA ASP A 1081 14.92 8.88 49.46
C ASP A 1081 13.81 8.18 48.67
N ILE A 1082 12.80 7.61 49.36
CA ILE A 1082 11.63 6.97 48.75
C ILE A 1082 10.76 8.01 48.05
N ALA A 1083 10.41 9.11 48.71
CA ALA A 1083 9.62 10.17 48.08
C ALA A 1083 10.36 10.80 46.89
N GLY A 1084 11.66 11.07 47.03
CA GLY A 1084 12.49 11.57 45.94
C GLY A 1084 12.52 10.62 44.76
N GLU A 1085 12.60 9.31 45.01
CA GLU A 1085 12.57 8.27 44.00
C GLU A 1085 11.25 8.21 43.24
N ARG A 1086 10.11 8.17 43.96
CA ARG A 1086 8.76 8.11 43.39
C ARG A 1086 8.45 9.31 42.49
N ILE A 1087 8.67 10.52 42.99
CA ILE A 1087 8.36 11.74 42.22
C ILE A 1087 9.42 12.01 41.14
N GLY A 1088 10.68 11.66 41.41
CA GLY A 1088 11.80 11.88 40.50
C GLY A 1088 11.67 11.07 39.20
N ALA A 1089 11.11 9.86 39.28
CA ALA A 1089 10.84 8.99 38.13
C ALA A 1089 9.91 9.65 37.10
N SER A 1090 8.89 10.39 37.56
CA SER A 1090 7.92 11.05 36.68
C SER A 1090 8.32 12.49 36.34
N LEU A 1091 8.85 13.25 37.29
CA LEU A 1091 9.05 14.70 37.11
C LEU A 1091 10.32 15.07 36.32
N LEU A 1092 11.44 14.40 36.58
CA LEU A 1092 12.77 14.90 36.16
C LEU A 1092 13.09 14.63 34.68
N HIS A 1093 12.31 13.76 34.03
CA HIS A 1093 12.48 13.44 32.61
C HIS A 1093 11.76 14.41 31.66
N ARG A 1094 10.96 15.33 32.22
CA ARG A 1094 10.19 16.35 31.49
C ARG A 1094 11.09 17.38 30.79
N ARG A 1095 10.94 17.54 29.47
CA ARG A 1095 11.73 18.47 28.64
C ARG A 1095 11.46 19.93 28.97
N ASP A 1096 10.19 20.26 29.20
CA ASP A 1096 9.71 21.61 29.52
C ASP A 1096 10.25 22.15 30.85
N LEU A 1097 10.76 21.28 31.73
CA LEU A 1097 11.37 21.65 33.00
C LEU A 1097 12.90 21.76 32.97
N ALA A 1098 13.58 21.32 31.90
CA ALA A 1098 15.04 21.18 31.87
C ALA A 1098 15.78 22.50 32.21
N GLY A 1099 15.34 23.62 31.63
CA GLY A 1099 15.93 24.93 31.90
C GLY A 1099 15.68 25.44 33.33
N GLU A 1100 14.57 25.06 33.95
CA GLU A 1100 14.27 25.41 35.33
C GLU A 1100 15.05 24.54 36.32
N LEU A 1101 15.11 23.23 36.08
CA LEU A 1101 15.92 22.28 36.85
C LEU A 1101 17.39 22.72 36.90
N ARG A 1102 18.00 23.05 35.75
CA ARG A 1102 19.41 23.52 35.69
C ARG A 1102 19.65 24.79 36.50
N ARG A 1103 18.69 25.72 36.52
CA ARG A 1103 18.79 26.95 37.33
C ARG A 1103 18.74 26.63 38.83
N LEU A 1104 17.90 25.68 39.25
CA LEU A 1104 17.70 25.33 40.66
C LEU A 1104 18.88 24.53 41.26
N ILE A 1105 19.64 23.81 40.45
CA ILE A 1105 20.79 22.98 40.88
C ILE A 1105 22.17 23.62 40.63
N ALA A 1106 22.20 24.89 40.23
CA ALA A 1106 23.42 25.60 39.90
C ALA A 1106 24.34 25.79 41.13
N PRO A 1107 25.67 25.96 40.94
CA PRO A 1107 26.60 26.18 42.03
C PRO A 1107 26.20 27.39 42.90
N GLY A 1108 26.08 27.19 44.22
CA GLY A 1108 25.62 28.21 45.18
C GLY A 1108 24.14 28.13 45.56
N ALA A 1109 23.39 27.13 45.07
CA ALA A 1109 22.04 26.84 45.52
C ALA A 1109 21.97 26.45 47.02
N ALA A 1110 20.81 26.66 47.63
CA ALA A 1110 20.53 26.26 49.02
C ALA A 1110 20.73 24.73 49.24
N PRO A 1111 20.84 24.22 50.49
CA PRO A 1111 21.03 22.79 50.76
C PRO A 1111 20.03 21.86 50.06
N ALA A 1112 18.77 22.28 49.92
CA ALA A 1112 17.75 21.55 49.17
C ALA A 1112 18.08 21.45 47.66
N GLY A 1113 18.77 22.44 47.08
CA GLY A 1113 19.29 22.39 45.71
C GLY A 1113 20.40 21.35 45.53
N ALA A 1114 21.18 21.05 46.57
CA ALA A 1114 22.16 19.96 46.54
C ALA A 1114 21.49 18.57 46.57
N ALA A 1115 20.41 18.40 47.34
CA ALA A 1115 19.60 17.18 47.33
C ALA A 1115 18.92 16.97 45.96
N LEU A 1116 18.32 18.01 45.39
CA LEU A 1116 17.74 17.98 44.05
C LEU A 1116 18.79 17.66 42.96
N ARG A 1117 20.01 18.19 43.08
CA ARG A 1117 21.13 17.85 42.19
C ARG A 1117 21.47 16.37 42.24
N ALA A 1118 21.61 15.80 43.44
CA ALA A 1118 21.89 14.38 43.61
C ALA A 1118 20.77 13.53 43.01
N LEU A 1119 19.51 13.89 43.26
CA LEU A 1119 18.36 13.20 42.68
C LEU A 1119 18.38 13.27 41.14
N ALA A 1120 18.64 14.44 40.56
CA ALA A 1120 18.73 14.62 39.11
C ALA A 1120 19.88 13.81 38.48
N LEU A 1121 21.05 13.75 39.11
CA LEU A 1121 22.16 12.91 38.64
C LEU A 1121 21.82 11.42 38.71
N SER A 1122 21.08 10.99 39.74
CA SER A 1122 20.70 9.58 39.89
C SER A 1122 19.60 9.12 38.92
N ARG A 1123 18.66 10.01 38.56
CA ARG A 1123 17.46 9.66 37.77
C ARG A 1123 17.52 10.13 36.32
N ALA A 1124 17.90 11.38 36.08
CA ALA A 1124 17.86 12.02 34.76
C ALA A 1124 19.18 12.74 34.41
N PRO A 1125 20.33 12.04 34.41
CA PRO A 1125 21.64 12.67 34.15
C PRO A 1125 21.69 13.36 32.78
N CYS A 1126 20.98 12.83 31.78
CA CYS A 1126 20.86 13.45 30.46
C CYS A 1126 20.28 14.87 30.45
N ARG A 1127 19.61 15.30 31.53
CA ARG A 1127 19.05 16.65 31.66
C ARG A 1127 20.02 17.63 32.29
N VAL A 1128 21.03 17.16 33.00
CA VAL A 1128 21.89 17.97 33.87
C VAL A 1128 23.38 17.86 33.58
N VAL A 1129 23.81 16.83 32.84
CA VAL A 1129 25.19 16.65 32.40
C VAL A 1129 25.36 17.22 30.99
N GLU A 1130 26.23 18.22 30.86
CA GLU A 1130 26.66 18.78 29.58
C GLU A 1130 28.15 18.47 29.31
N ALA A 1131 28.60 18.56 28.06
CA ALA A 1131 30.00 18.31 27.71
C ALA A 1131 30.98 19.20 28.51
N ALA A 1132 30.58 20.44 28.81
CA ALA A 1132 31.38 21.37 29.62
C ALA A 1132 31.51 20.96 31.09
N THR A 1133 30.56 20.18 31.62
CA THR A 1133 30.52 19.74 33.03
C THR A 1133 30.86 18.27 33.21
N ALA A 1134 31.02 17.51 32.12
CA ALA A 1134 31.18 16.05 32.13
C ALA A 1134 32.39 15.59 32.96
N ILE A 1135 33.51 16.32 32.89
CA ILE A 1135 34.73 15.99 33.65
C ILE A 1135 34.49 16.18 35.16
N GLU A 1136 33.95 17.32 35.56
CA GLU A 1136 33.68 17.64 36.96
C GLU A 1136 32.71 16.64 37.59
N ILE A 1137 31.59 16.37 36.92
CA ILE A 1137 30.58 15.42 37.37
C ILE A 1137 31.14 13.99 37.35
N GLY A 1138 31.95 13.64 36.34
CA GLY A 1138 32.62 12.34 36.26
C GLY A 1138 33.53 12.08 37.46
N GLU A 1139 34.28 13.09 37.91
CA GLU A 1139 35.07 12.98 39.14
C GLU A 1139 34.21 12.91 40.41
N GLU A 1140 33.10 13.65 40.47
CA GLU A 1140 32.12 13.63 41.56
C GLU A 1140 31.55 12.21 41.74
N VAL A 1141 30.96 11.64 40.69
CA VAL A 1141 30.30 10.32 40.77
C VAL A 1141 31.27 9.15 40.89
N ALA A 1142 32.51 9.29 40.41
CA ALA A 1142 33.55 8.28 40.60
C ALA A 1142 33.97 8.14 42.08
N ARG A 1143 33.90 9.23 42.86
CA ARG A 1143 34.20 9.20 44.31
C ARG A 1143 33.06 8.56 45.11
N ALA A 1144 31.84 8.52 44.57
CA ALA A 1144 30.63 8.04 45.24
C ALA A 1144 30.43 6.51 45.21
N GLY A 1145 31.46 5.71 44.92
CA GLY A 1145 31.38 4.24 45.00
C GLY A 1145 30.42 3.65 43.97
N ARG A 1146 29.43 2.83 44.35
CA ARG A 1146 28.42 2.25 43.44
C ARG A 1146 27.20 3.15 43.18
N ALA A 1147 27.08 4.31 43.85
CA ALA A 1147 25.98 5.24 43.65
C ALA A 1147 25.97 5.87 42.24
N PHE A 1148 24.86 6.53 41.86
CA PHE A 1148 24.69 7.23 40.58
C PHE A 1148 24.90 6.35 39.33
N LYS A 1149 24.50 5.08 39.38
CA LYS A 1149 24.62 4.11 38.27
C LYS A 1149 24.26 4.71 36.90
N ARG A 1150 23.07 5.30 36.77
CA ARG A 1150 22.60 5.91 35.51
C ARG A 1150 23.49 7.06 35.03
N CYS A 1151 24.02 7.90 35.93
CA CYS A 1151 24.93 8.98 35.55
C CYS A 1151 26.22 8.45 34.94
N LYS A 1152 26.75 7.37 35.51
CA LYS A 1152 27.99 6.75 35.03
C LYS A 1152 27.79 6.10 33.68
N GLU A 1153 26.68 5.39 33.50
CA GLU A 1153 26.30 4.83 32.20
C GLU A 1153 26.18 5.93 31.14
N TYR A 1154 25.49 7.04 31.47
CA TYR A 1154 25.35 8.18 30.57
C TYR A 1154 26.69 8.82 30.21
N LEU A 1155 27.54 9.09 31.20
CA LEU A 1155 28.88 9.65 31.01
C LEU A 1155 29.77 8.77 30.15
N LEU A 1156 29.75 7.45 30.36
CA LEU A 1156 30.51 6.52 29.53
C LEU A 1156 29.99 6.49 28.09
N ALA A 1157 28.67 6.37 27.91
CA ALA A 1157 28.09 6.27 26.57
C ALA A 1157 28.31 7.53 25.72
N HIS A 1158 28.10 8.72 26.30
CA HIS A 1158 28.07 9.99 25.57
C HIS A 1158 29.33 10.86 25.70
N HIS A 1159 30.16 10.64 26.73
CA HIS A 1159 31.26 11.54 27.09
C HIS A 1159 32.58 10.84 27.45
N ALA A 1160 32.73 9.52 27.21
CA ALA A 1160 33.96 8.79 27.56
C ALA A 1160 35.23 9.33 26.87
N ASP A 1161 35.10 9.98 25.73
CA ASP A 1161 36.20 10.65 25.02
C ASP A 1161 36.69 11.93 25.74
N LEU A 1162 35.85 12.56 26.55
CA LEU A 1162 36.18 13.76 27.34
C LEU A 1162 36.71 13.42 28.73
N LEU A 1163 36.42 12.22 29.25
CA LEU A 1163 36.82 11.82 30.59
C LEU A 1163 38.31 11.47 30.67
N PRO A 1164 39.02 11.88 31.75
CA PRO A 1164 40.35 11.37 32.02
C PRO A 1164 40.32 9.84 32.13
N GLU A 1165 41.34 9.16 31.60
CA GLU A 1165 41.42 7.69 31.55
C GLU A 1165 41.18 7.04 32.93
N ARG A 1166 41.80 7.60 33.98
CA ARG A 1166 41.61 7.20 35.39
C ARG A 1166 40.17 7.29 35.92
N VAL A 1167 39.33 8.15 35.32
CA VAL A 1167 37.92 8.30 35.69
C VAL A 1167 37.14 7.24 34.95
N CYS A 1168 37.36 7.11 33.64
CA CYS A 1168 36.73 6.08 32.80
C CYS A 1168 36.93 4.65 33.37
N GLU A 1169 38.17 4.31 33.76
CA GLU A 1169 38.51 3.02 34.41
C GLU A 1169 37.72 2.81 35.72
N ARG A 1170 37.62 3.84 36.56
CA ARG A 1170 36.87 3.77 37.83
C ARG A 1170 35.37 3.62 37.62
N LEU A 1171 34.81 4.33 36.65
CA LEU A 1171 33.37 4.22 36.34
C LEU A 1171 33.03 2.81 35.88
N ILE A 1172 33.85 2.22 35.00
CA ILE A 1172 33.69 0.85 34.51
C ILE A 1172 33.79 -0.16 35.65
N ALA A 1173 34.77 -0.01 36.56
CA ALA A 1173 34.91 -0.89 37.71
C ALA A 1173 33.73 -0.84 38.70
N GLN A 1174 32.94 0.24 38.68
CA GLN A 1174 31.80 0.46 39.56
C GLN A 1174 30.45 0.07 38.91
N LEU A 1175 30.46 -0.44 37.68
CA LEU A 1175 29.26 -0.85 36.93
C LEU A 1175 29.27 -2.36 36.66
N ASP A 1176 28.12 -3.00 36.83
CA ASP A 1176 27.95 -4.41 36.50
C ASP A 1176 27.81 -4.62 34.97
N LEU A 1177 27.12 -3.69 34.29
CA LEU A 1177 26.97 -3.63 32.83
C LEU A 1177 27.58 -2.33 32.30
N VAL A 1178 28.36 -2.41 31.20
CA VAL A 1178 29.03 -1.25 30.63
C VAL A 1178 28.39 -0.87 29.29
N PRO A 1179 27.90 0.36 29.11
CA PRO A 1179 27.27 0.77 27.87
C PRO A 1179 28.30 0.87 26.74
N ARG A 1180 27.84 0.67 25.51
CA ARG A 1180 28.57 1.02 24.29
C ARG A 1180 28.59 2.54 24.09
N GLY A 1181 29.71 3.04 23.59
CA GLY A 1181 29.88 4.43 23.21
C GLY A 1181 28.98 4.78 22.04
N VAL A 1182 28.31 5.92 22.13
CA VAL A 1182 27.43 6.44 21.07
C VAL A 1182 28.25 6.96 19.89
N THR A 1183 29.50 7.36 20.13
CA THR A 1183 30.46 7.76 19.10
C THR A 1183 31.62 6.76 19.02
N PRO A 1184 32.28 6.61 17.84
CA PRO A 1184 33.48 5.79 17.73
C PRO A 1184 34.59 6.21 18.70
N ALA A 1185 34.70 7.50 18.99
CA ALA A 1185 35.67 8.04 19.94
C ALA A 1185 35.37 7.61 21.38
N ALA A 1186 34.11 7.71 21.80
CA ALA A 1186 33.67 7.22 23.11
C ALA A 1186 33.86 5.70 23.22
N GLU A 1187 33.47 4.93 22.19
CA GLU A 1187 33.64 3.47 22.18
C GLU A 1187 35.12 3.07 22.26
N ALA A 1188 36.02 3.78 21.56
CA ALA A 1188 37.45 3.55 21.66
C ALA A 1188 38.01 3.85 23.06
N SER A 1189 37.54 4.91 23.72
CA SER A 1189 37.92 5.22 25.11
C SER A 1189 37.45 4.14 26.09
N ILE A 1190 36.21 3.67 25.94
CA ILE A 1190 35.68 2.58 26.77
C ILE A 1190 36.44 1.27 26.51
N GLY A 1191 36.74 0.96 25.25
CA GLY A 1191 37.52 -0.21 24.84
C GLY A 1191 38.90 -0.26 25.50
N ARG A 1192 39.65 0.84 25.46
CA ARG A 1192 40.96 0.95 26.15
C ARG A 1192 40.87 0.70 27.66
N ALA A 1193 39.81 1.19 28.29
CA ALA A 1193 39.60 0.99 29.73
C ALA A 1193 39.14 -0.44 30.07
N LEU A 1194 38.37 -1.08 29.18
CA LEU A 1194 37.96 -2.49 29.32
C LEU A 1194 39.13 -3.47 29.14
N GLU A 1195 40.06 -3.20 28.22
CA GLU A 1195 41.27 -4.02 28.03
C GLU A 1195 42.14 -4.10 29.29
N ARG A 1196 42.05 -3.09 30.17
CA ARG A 1196 42.77 -3.04 31.45
C ARG A 1196 41.97 -3.57 32.63
N ALA A 1197 40.68 -3.86 32.44
CA ALA A 1197 39.85 -4.46 33.47
C ALA A 1197 40.19 -5.96 33.60
N ALA A 1198 40.37 -6.44 34.84
CA ALA A 1198 40.72 -7.84 35.11
C ALA A 1198 39.56 -8.82 34.80
N GLU A 1199 38.32 -8.32 34.71
CA GLU A 1199 37.11 -9.11 34.54
C GLU A 1199 36.38 -8.71 33.25
N ARG A 1200 35.83 -9.70 32.55
CA ARG A 1200 35.05 -9.50 31.33
C ARG A 1200 33.66 -8.97 31.71
N ARG A 1201 33.33 -7.74 31.29
CA ARG A 1201 32.04 -7.08 31.58
C ARG A 1201 31.07 -7.22 30.41
N ALA A 1202 29.80 -7.47 30.69
CA ALA A 1202 28.76 -7.49 29.67
C ALA A 1202 28.46 -6.07 29.14
N ARG A 1203 28.02 -6.00 27.88
CA ARG A 1203 27.91 -4.77 27.09
C ARG A 1203 26.48 -4.60 26.59
N PHE A 1204 25.98 -3.36 26.57
CA PHE A 1204 24.62 -3.05 26.08
C PHE A 1204 24.59 -1.67 25.39
N HIS A 1205 23.55 -1.39 24.60
CA HIS A 1205 23.33 -0.07 24.01
C HIS A 1205 22.46 0.78 24.95
N LEU A 1206 22.90 1.97 25.35
CA LEU A 1206 22.14 2.80 26.31
C LEU A 1206 20.74 3.22 25.81
N ALA A 1207 20.54 3.19 24.49
CA ALA A 1207 19.27 3.51 23.83
C ALA A 1207 18.32 2.30 23.66
N GLU A 1208 18.74 1.10 24.07
CA GLU A 1208 17.99 -0.15 23.98
C GLU A 1208 18.01 -0.83 25.36
N VAL A 1209 16.85 -1.05 25.96
CA VAL A 1209 16.79 -1.77 27.25
C VAL A 1209 16.54 -3.24 26.91
N ASP A 1210 17.61 -3.99 26.69
CA ASP A 1210 17.49 -5.41 26.36
C ASP A 1210 17.25 -6.22 27.65
N TYR A 1211 15.98 -6.58 27.90
CA TYR A 1211 15.59 -7.48 28.98
C TYR A 1211 16.34 -8.81 28.91
N VAL A 1212 16.63 -9.33 27.72
CA VAL A 1212 17.38 -10.57 27.51
C VAL A 1212 18.85 -10.41 27.91
N ALA A 1213 19.46 -9.24 27.67
CA ALA A 1213 20.81 -8.95 28.15
C ALA A 1213 20.88 -8.84 29.69
N ILE A 1214 19.83 -8.29 30.31
CA ILE A 1214 19.70 -8.21 31.77
C ILE A 1214 19.49 -9.62 32.35
N VAL A 1215 18.55 -10.40 31.83
CA VAL A 1215 18.28 -11.77 32.26
C VAL A 1215 19.51 -12.67 32.07
N ARG A 1216 20.18 -12.62 30.91
CA ARG A 1216 21.42 -13.39 30.67
C ARG A 1216 22.53 -13.06 31.67
N ALA A 1217 22.67 -11.79 32.05
CA ALA A 1217 23.66 -11.39 33.05
C ALA A 1217 23.36 -12.00 34.43
N PHE A 1218 22.09 -12.13 34.80
CA PHE A 1218 21.67 -12.80 36.04
C PHE A 1218 21.72 -14.33 35.95
N SER A 1219 21.43 -14.93 34.78
CA SER A 1219 21.48 -16.39 34.60
C SER A 1219 22.89 -16.96 34.69
N THR A 1220 23.92 -16.16 34.37
CA THR A 1220 25.33 -16.55 34.53
C THR A 1220 25.81 -16.63 35.98
N GLU A 1221 25.06 -16.10 36.96
CA GLU A 1221 25.41 -16.23 38.39
C GLU A 1221 24.75 -17.43 39.08
N ILE A 1222 23.75 -18.07 38.46
CA ILE A 1222 23.07 -19.26 39.02
C ILE A 1222 23.73 -20.57 38.56
N THR A 1223 24.66 -20.52 37.59
CA THR A 1223 25.36 -21.69 37.04
C THR A 1223 26.90 -21.64 37.13
N ALA A 1224 27.46 -20.79 38.01
CA ALA A 1224 28.90 -20.75 38.32
C ALA A 1224 29.22 -21.36 39.68
#